data_AF-A0A2N1H6W6-F1
#
_entry.id   AF-A0A2N1H6W6-F1
#
_cell.length_a   1.000
_cell.length_b   1.000
_cell.length_c   1.000
_cell.angle_alpha   90.00
_cell.angle_beta   90.00
_cell.angle_gamma   90.00
#
_symmetry.space_group_name_H-M   'P 1'
#
loop_
_entity.id
_entity.type
_entity.pdbx_description
1 polymer ?
#
loop_
_entity_poly.entity_id
_entity_poly.type
_entity_poly.pdbx_seq_one_letter_code
_entity_poly.pdbx_strand_id
1 'polypeptide(L)'
;MHKGRQYVDVVDVGIVQIAKDADTGQYRAHLASESKPSGPVLHRDGDSGFWRANDNDEVITAPLTDVGLQAFRTDLDFSTSEPDIDGLFRHDGKRYALIHDHAYQVMLDKDGSTPVQKVWRIVNAKDPVASDSDNIYHASRSGESRAVTRNANDTWVSVSTGLPGGMRRHEAIPILLQRYEPFVTRMNEINQSAERYNVLAAQADALPSGSAGRTAALIAVEVHLLRHIKKQADNLQSILDHKSWLIHLKANGIFAEELHALRLDHVEYLNRLMKVMNFRGESLFTTLSADNCIKVISFMNKKLKLLEDREVVMGLILKADRGAAPILAELRNEVATAERINFNKLNLYVHLFAGTPDHSPNVTMRSLYSIDLITGDLHNIPEGAQPLSLMLTLDQIRGERGRFEAELSADSVKAEYAREILALTDQFETGIETRLKEIFASSNRNIELPSLDQNIDFDFIPPKPSDNVSARPPSMRKVFRTRRHGTSRVMVGDTETAADGSVIVKVSNPFQPNGLVERYEKRQGEWLPVRPPIVSTPRPELIAEANRLLVDVEKHIAQARSKETAKDNPTEIIEELEKAIDPLNEQSRRLQNHDTAAEDAEIQSLAERLQTAADTLTAHGQSVLVRMYKNKEVLDIMRLNWLIDHGELKALKTVDRKQLGKGKGKSFLDVYSISNRADDAPLWEAHFHYEKHNSEPMNFTIRGSHLKTLEQSKRGSESQRRDEQAGLPHVAIWRQTFDGKTAKKIFALATEAAAATR
;
A
#
# COMPACT_ATOMS: atom_id res chain seq x y z
N MET A 1 4.49 66.10 14.30
CA MET A 1 4.01 66.01 12.90
C MET A 1 5.21 65.99 11.97
N HIS A 2 5.34 64.98 11.12
CA HIS A 2 6.40 64.88 10.11
C HIS A 2 5.79 64.43 8.78
N LYS A 3 6.03 65.17 7.69
CA LYS A 3 5.44 64.91 6.36
C LYS A 3 3.92 64.69 6.36
N GLY A 4 3.17 65.50 7.11
CA GLY A 4 1.71 65.42 7.22
C GLY A 4 1.16 64.27 8.06
N ARG A 5 2.02 63.46 8.69
CA ARG A 5 1.64 62.33 9.55
C ARG A 5 1.86 62.67 11.02
N GLN A 6 0.95 62.20 11.88
CA GLN A 6 1.02 62.37 13.33
C GLN A 6 1.78 61.21 13.97
N TYR A 7 2.66 61.54 14.91
CA TYR A 7 3.48 60.60 15.66
C TYR A 7 3.43 60.99 17.12
N VAL A 8 3.42 60.00 18.01
CA VAL A 8 3.39 60.19 19.46
C VAL A 8 4.38 59.25 20.11
N ASP A 9 4.91 59.66 21.26
CA ASP A 9 5.81 58.84 22.05
C ASP A 9 4.98 57.97 23.01
N VAL A 10 5.09 56.66 22.83
CA VAL A 10 4.34 55.66 23.59
C VAL A 10 5.24 55.04 24.65
N VAL A 11 4.79 55.09 25.90
CA VAL A 11 5.54 54.57 27.06
C VAL A 11 5.96 53.11 26.80
N ASP A 12 7.23 52.81 27.03
CA ASP A 12 7.87 51.48 26.85
C ASP A 12 7.86 50.91 25.41
N VAL A 13 7.44 51.70 24.41
CA VAL A 13 7.38 51.29 22.99
C VAL A 13 8.16 52.23 22.07
N GLY A 14 8.17 53.53 22.36
CA GLY A 14 8.83 54.58 21.57
C GLY A 14 7.88 55.31 20.60
N ILE A 15 8.43 55.96 19.57
CA ILE A 15 7.66 56.82 18.66
C ILE A 15 6.81 55.98 17.69
N VAL A 16 5.49 56.10 17.82
CA VAL A 16 4.50 55.38 16.99
C VAL A 16 3.70 56.38 16.13
N GLN A 17 3.45 56.02 14.86
CA GLN A 17 2.55 56.81 14.02
C GLN A 17 1.09 56.54 14.43
N ILE A 18 0.30 57.61 14.51
CA ILE A 18 -1.12 57.53 14.86
C ILE A 18 -2.01 58.13 13.79
N ALA A 19 -3.23 57.61 13.71
CA ALA A 19 -4.32 58.23 12.96
C ALA A 19 -5.63 58.09 13.74
N LYS A 20 -6.55 59.02 13.48
CA LYS A 20 -7.89 59.00 14.07
C LYS A 20 -8.76 58.02 13.29
N ASP A 21 -9.32 57.05 13.98
CA ASP A 21 -10.29 56.10 13.45
C ASP A 21 -11.58 56.85 13.10
N ALA A 22 -12.03 56.71 11.86
CA ALA A 22 -13.19 57.46 11.34
C ALA A 22 -14.53 56.96 11.93
N ASP A 23 -14.58 55.70 12.38
CA ASP A 23 -15.79 55.06 12.88
C ASP A 23 -15.96 55.31 14.39
N THR A 24 -14.85 55.44 15.13
CA THR A 24 -14.86 55.61 16.60
C THR A 24 -14.40 56.99 17.08
N GLY A 25 -13.72 57.76 16.22
CA GLY A 25 -13.10 59.04 16.60
C GLY A 25 -11.90 58.91 17.53
N GLN A 26 -11.40 57.71 17.79
CA GLN A 26 -10.27 57.46 18.69
C GLN A 26 -8.94 57.45 17.95
N TYR A 27 -7.84 57.75 18.64
CA TYR A 27 -6.50 57.65 18.06
C TYR A 27 -5.99 56.21 18.18
N ARG A 28 -5.51 55.66 17.06
CA ARG A 28 -4.96 54.30 16.99
C ARG A 28 -3.55 54.33 16.46
N ALA A 29 -2.75 53.37 16.91
CA ALA A 29 -1.48 53.05 16.28
C ALA A 29 -1.73 52.64 14.81
N HIS A 30 -0.84 53.07 13.93
CA HIS A 30 -1.05 52.98 12.49
C HIS A 30 0.29 52.75 11.80
N LEU A 31 0.38 51.75 10.93
CA LEU A 31 1.57 51.53 10.12
C LEU A 31 1.54 52.40 8.87
N ALA A 32 2.73 52.86 8.45
CA ALA A 32 2.89 53.72 7.28
C ALA A 32 2.39 53.10 5.95
N SER A 33 2.21 51.77 5.91
CA SER A 33 1.71 50.99 4.78
C SER A 33 0.20 50.76 4.80
N GLU A 34 -0.49 51.10 5.89
CA GLU A 34 -1.93 50.88 6.02
C GLU A 34 -2.74 52.05 5.44
N SER A 35 -3.93 51.78 4.90
CA SER A 35 -4.87 52.81 4.44
C SER A 35 -5.90 53.22 5.49
N LYS A 36 -6.09 52.40 6.54
CA LYS A 36 -6.93 52.65 7.71
C LYS A 36 -6.17 52.24 8.98
N PRO A 37 -6.31 52.94 10.11
CA PRO A 37 -5.59 52.58 11.33
C PRO A 37 -6.16 51.31 11.97
N SER A 38 -5.37 50.24 12.03
CA SER A 38 -5.77 48.94 12.61
C SER A 38 -5.10 48.59 13.94
N GLY A 39 -4.11 49.39 14.38
CA GLY A 39 -3.39 49.13 15.62
C GLY A 39 -4.20 49.41 16.89
N PRO A 40 -3.61 49.15 18.07
CA PRO A 40 -4.24 49.40 19.36
C PRO A 40 -4.68 50.86 19.50
N VAL A 41 -5.78 51.08 20.24
CA VAL A 41 -6.22 52.43 20.62
C VAL A 41 -5.21 52.99 21.62
N LEU A 42 -4.79 54.23 21.36
CA LEU A 42 -3.87 54.96 22.20
C LEU A 42 -4.57 56.17 22.80
N HIS A 43 -4.31 56.42 24.08
CA HIS A 43 -4.76 57.60 24.78
C HIS A 43 -3.58 58.38 25.35
N ARG A 44 -3.75 59.71 25.41
CA ARG A 44 -2.78 60.62 26.01
C ARG A 44 -3.09 60.76 27.49
N ASP A 45 -2.12 60.43 28.32
CA ASP A 45 -2.19 60.68 29.75
C ASP A 45 -2.13 62.20 30.02
N GLY A 46 -3.11 62.71 30.76
CA GLY A 46 -3.27 64.13 31.05
C GLY A 46 -2.20 64.69 31.99
N ASP A 47 -1.63 63.85 32.86
CA ASP A 47 -0.68 64.27 33.89
C ASP A 47 0.77 64.13 33.41
N SER A 48 1.07 63.08 32.65
CA SER A 48 2.43 62.81 32.16
C SER A 48 2.70 63.27 30.73
N GLY A 49 1.66 63.53 29.94
CA GLY A 49 1.76 63.96 28.55
C GLY A 49 2.17 62.87 27.55
N PHE A 50 2.53 61.67 28.02
CA PHE A 50 2.88 60.49 27.23
C PHE A 50 1.65 59.72 26.75
N TRP A 51 1.82 58.89 25.72
CA TRP A 51 0.76 58.05 25.17
C TRP A 51 0.91 56.60 25.63
N ARG A 52 -0.20 55.91 25.86
CA ARG A 52 -0.21 54.50 26.28
C ARG A 52 -1.21 53.69 25.47
N ALA A 53 -0.91 52.41 25.27
CA ALA A 53 -1.85 51.44 24.73
C ALA A 53 -2.83 51.04 25.81
N ASN A 54 -4.12 50.92 25.47
CA ASN A 54 -5.14 50.57 26.45
C ASN A 54 -5.03 49.07 26.82
N ASP A 55 -4.61 48.78 28.05
CA ASP A 55 -4.62 47.42 28.58
C ASP A 55 -6.05 46.99 28.90
N ASN A 56 -6.41 45.80 28.44
CA ASN A 56 -7.76 45.25 28.35
C ASN A 56 -8.44 44.98 29.71
N ASP A 57 -8.94 46.00 30.42
CA ASP A 57 -9.97 45.81 31.46
C ASP A 57 -10.94 46.99 31.69
N GLU A 58 -10.79 48.13 30.99
CA GLU A 58 -11.82 49.19 31.02
C GLU A 58 -12.74 49.14 29.78
N VAL A 59 -14.04 49.05 30.04
CA VAL A 59 -15.09 49.13 29.01
C VAL A 59 -15.02 50.51 28.36
N ILE A 60 -14.50 50.57 27.13
CA ILE A 60 -14.41 51.82 26.37
C ILE A 60 -15.83 52.28 26.01
N THR A 61 -16.28 53.32 26.70
CA THR A 61 -17.54 54.00 26.40
C THR A 61 -17.29 55.35 25.75
N ALA A 62 -18.17 55.75 24.83
CA ALA A 62 -18.12 57.07 24.21
C ALA A 62 -19.53 57.68 24.15
N PRO A 63 -19.66 59.03 24.23
CA PRO A 63 -20.96 59.69 24.14
C PRO A 63 -21.62 59.41 22.79
N LEU A 64 -22.93 59.21 22.82
CA LEU A 64 -23.74 59.02 21.61
C LEU A 64 -23.91 60.36 20.89
N THR A 65 -24.01 60.32 19.56
CA THR A 65 -24.25 61.51 18.74
C THR A 65 -25.49 61.32 17.89
N ASP A 66 -26.26 62.39 17.69
CA ASP A 66 -27.50 62.34 16.90
C ASP A 66 -27.28 61.91 15.45
N VAL A 67 -26.17 62.34 14.86
CA VAL A 67 -25.80 61.96 13.49
C VAL A 67 -25.61 60.45 13.37
N GLY A 68 -24.97 59.83 14.36
CA GLY A 68 -24.68 58.39 14.35
C GLY A 68 -25.91 57.50 14.58
N LEU A 69 -26.98 58.06 15.15
CA LEU A 69 -28.20 57.33 15.49
C LEU A 69 -29.38 57.63 14.57
N GLN A 70 -29.26 58.63 13.68
CA GLN A 70 -30.37 59.11 12.84
C GLN A 70 -31.10 57.99 12.07
N ALA A 71 -30.38 57.00 11.56
CA ALA A 71 -30.95 55.88 10.79
C ALA A 71 -31.82 54.91 11.62
N PHE A 72 -31.72 54.95 12.96
CA PHE A 72 -32.39 54.03 13.88
C PHE A 72 -33.60 54.66 14.59
N ARG A 73 -33.87 55.95 14.36
CA ARG A 73 -34.94 56.70 15.04
C ARG A 73 -36.31 56.13 14.71
N THR A 74 -37.19 56.14 15.71
CA THR A 74 -38.62 55.87 15.52
C THR A 74 -39.44 57.11 15.84
N ASP A 75 -40.68 57.14 15.34
CA ASP A 75 -41.64 58.23 15.60
C ASP A 75 -42.44 58.02 16.90
N LEU A 76 -41.99 57.08 17.76
CA LEU A 76 -42.65 56.78 19.03
C LEU A 76 -42.29 57.82 20.09
N ASP A 77 -43.29 58.33 20.78
CA ASP A 77 -43.13 59.24 21.92
C ASP A 77 -43.42 58.50 23.23
N PHE A 78 -42.45 58.57 24.15
CA PHE A 78 -42.54 57.98 25.49
C PHE A 78 -42.54 59.05 26.60
N SER A 79 -42.73 60.33 26.27
CA SER A 79 -42.69 61.47 27.19
C SER A 79 -43.61 61.35 28.42
N THR A 80 -44.67 60.55 28.33
CA THR A 80 -45.63 60.32 29.43
C THR A 80 -45.54 58.92 30.06
N SER A 81 -44.54 58.12 29.69
CA SER A 81 -44.33 56.76 30.21
C SER A 81 -43.14 56.73 31.16
N GLU A 82 -43.11 55.77 32.09
CA GLU A 82 -41.93 55.52 32.93
C GLU A 82 -41.13 54.32 32.38
N PRO A 83 -39.77 54.39 32.36
CA PRO A 83 -38.93 53.28 31.94
C PRO A 83 -38.86 52.17 33.00
N ASP A 84 -38.47 50.96 32.59
CA ASP A 84 -38.18 49.86 33.49
C ASP A 84 -36.83 50.03 34.23
N ILE A 85 -36.48 49.04 35.08
CA ILE A 85 -35.24 49.05 35.87
C ILE A 85 -33.96 49.14 35.03
N ASP A 86 -34.02 48.79 33.74
CA ASP A 86 -32.89 48.88 32.81
C ASP A 86 -32.90 50.20 32.01
N GLY A 87 -33.83 51.12 32.31
CA GLY A 87 -33.99 52.40 31.61
C GLY A 87 -34.71 52.27 30.26
N LEU A 88 -35.50 51.21 30.05
CA LEU A 88 -36.15 50.90 28.77
C LEU A 88 -37.68 51.00 28.83
N PHE A 89 -38.25 51.44 27.72
CA PHE A 89 -39.69 51.52 27.50
C PHE A 89 -40.20 50.30 26.74
N ARG A 90 -41.48 49.96 26.93
CA ARG A 90 -42.14 48.86 26.21
C ARG A 90 -43.28 49.39 25.36
N HIS A 91 -43.32 48.94 24.11
CA HIS A 91 -44.42 49.20 23.19
C HIS A 91 -44.56 48.02 22.23
N ASP A 92 -45.78 47.48 22.09
CA ASP A 92 -46.10 46.37 21.19
C ASP A 92 -45.16 45.15 21.32
N GLY A 93 -44.86 44.75 22.57
CA GLY A 93 -43.96 43.62 22.86
C GLY A 93 -42.47 43.88 22.59
N LYS A 94 -42.09 45.08 22.10
CA LYS A 94 -40.71 45.48 21.84
C LYS A 94 -40.17 46.44 22.90
N ARG A 95 -38.84 46.50 23.03
CA ARG A 95 -38.12 47.37 23.98
C ARG A 95 -37.48 48.56 23.28
N TYR A 96 -37.52 49.73 23.93
CA TYR A 96 -37.02 50.99 23.38
C TYR A 96 -36.16 51.75 24.39
N ALA A 97 -35.07 52.36 23.93
CA ALA A 97 -34.27 53.32 24.70
C ALA A 97 -34.59 54.75 24.25
N LEU A 98 -34.69 55.68 25.19
CA LEU A 98 -34.84 57.11 24.91
C LEU A 98 -33.48 57.80 24.98
N ILE A 99 -33.03 58.36 23.85
CA ILE A 99 -31.70 58.98 23.71
C ILE A 99 -31.87 60.28 22.93
N HIS A 100 -31.50 61.42 23.53
CA HIS A 100 -31.72 62.76 22.96
C HIS A 100 -33.17 62.96 22.46
N ASP A 101 -34.15 62.67 23.33
CA ASP A 101 -35.60 62.84 23.07
C ASP A 101 -36.17 62.03 21.88
N HIS A 102 -35.42 61.02 21.42
CA HIS A 102 -35.88 60.10 20.39
C HIS A 102 -35.89 58.65 20.89
N ALA A 103 -36.90 57.90 20.46
CA ALA A 103 -37.03 56.49 20.77
C ALA A 103 -36.25 55.62 19.75
N TYR A 104 -35.57 54.61 20.27
CA TYR A 104 -34.78 53.66 19.49
C TYR A 104 -35.11 52.24 19.91
N GLN A 105 -35.45 51.37 18.96
CA GLN A 105 -35.69 49.96 19.29
C GLN A 105 -34.37 49.31 19.72
N VAL A 106 -34.39 48.58 20.83
CA VAL A 106 -33.22 47.89 21.37
C VAL A 106 -33.44 46.42 21.62
N MET A 107 -32.37 45.64 21.44
CA MET A 107 -32.32 44.20 21.69
C MET A 107 -31.21 43.89 22.70
N LEU A 108 -31.44 43.01 23.67
CA LEU A 108 -30.46 42.64 24.68
C LEU A 108 -29.33 41.82 24.04
N ASP A 109 -28.11 42.30 24.13
CA ASP A 109 -26.92 41.56 23.71
C ASP A 109 -26.40 40.73 24.87
N LYS A 110 -26.86 39.49 24.97
CA LYS A 110 -26.43 38.56 26.03
C LYS A 110 -24.94 38.25 25.96
N ASP A 111 -24.36 38.23 24.76
CA ASP A 111 -22.94 37.92 24.54
C ASP A 111 -22.05 39.12 24.88
N GLY A 112 -22.56 40.34 24.68
CA GLY A 112 -21.91 41.59 25.08
C GLY A 112 -22.11 41.98 26.55
N SER A 113 -23.11 41.40 27.24
CA SER A 113 -23.44 41.72 28.62
C SER A 113 -22.58 40.96 29.64
N THR A 114 -22.42 41.53 30.83
CA THR A 114 -21.84 40.88 32.02
C THR A 114 -22.84 40.90 33.18
N PRO A 115 -22.62 40.15 34.28
CA PRO A 115 -23.53 40.18 35.43
C PRO A 115 -23.73 41.57 36.07
N VAL A 116 -22.77 42.49 35.87
CA VAL A 116 -22.79 43.84 36.44
C VAL A 116 -23.13 44.92 35.42
N GLN A 117 -23.07 44.62 34.12
CA GLN A 117 -23.32 45.60 33.06
C GLN A 117 -24.06 44.97 31.88
N LYS A 118 -25.30 45.44 31.65
CA LYS A 118 -26.08 45.04 30.48
C LYS A 118 -25.68 45.84 29.26
N VAL A 119 -25.54 45.16 28.13
CA VAL A 119 -25.32 45.75 26.81
C VAL A 119 -26.56 45.53 25.96
N TRP A 120 -26.99 46.60 25.30
CA TRP A 120 -28.14 46.65 24.42
C TRP A 120 -27.69 47.04 23.01
N ARG A 121 -28.42 46.57 22.00
CA ARG A 121 -28.16 46.88 20.59
C ARG A 121 -29.31 47.71 20.06
N ILE A 122 -29.04 48.96 19.73
CA ILE A 122 -29.97 49.77 18.92
C ILE A 122 -30.01 49.14 17.53
N VAL A 123 -31.21 48.86 17.04
CA VAL A 123 -31.45 48.18 15.76
C VAL A 123 -32.46 48.95 14.92
N ASN A 124 -32.40 48.81 13.61
CA ASN A 124 -33.43 49.37 12.73
C ASN A 124 -34.66 48.46 12.77
N ALA A 125 -35.84 49.01 13.08
CA ALA A 125 -37.08 48.24 13.19
C ALA A 125 -37.47 47.47 11.91
N LYS A 126 -36.94 47.89 10.74
CA LYS A 126 -37.17 47.25 9.45
C LYS A 126 -36.25 46.05 9.19
N ASP A 127 -35.18 45.90 9.96
CA ASP A 127 -34.18 44.87 9.73
C ASP A 127 -34.55 43.54 10.38
N PRO A 128 -34.19 42.38 9.78
CA PRO A 128 -34.44 41.06 10.35
C PRO A 128 -33.93 40.89 11.79
N VAL A 129 -32.87 41.59 12.18
CA VAL A 129 -32.32 41.55 13.55
C VAL A 129 -33.28 42.10 14.62
N ALA A 130 -34.22 42.98 14.27
CA ALA A 130 -35.20 43.58 15.20
C ALA A 130 -36.43 42.69 15.49
N SER A 131 -36.56 41.57 14.79
CA SER A 131 -37.78 40.74 14.79
C SER A 131 -37.95 39.85 16.02
N ASP A 132 -36.90 39.61 16.82
CA ASP A 132 -36.95 38.65 17.93
C ASP A 132 -38.03 38.98 18.98
N SER A 133 -38.86 37.99 19.32
CA SER A 133 -39.99 38.17 20.25
C SER A 133 -39.54 38.38 21.69
N ASP A 134 -38.39 37.83 22.07
CA ASP A 134 -37.83 37.94 23.42
C ASP A 134 -36.95 39.19 23.58
N ASN A 135 -36.86 40.02 22.53
CA ASN A 135 -35.97 41.17 22.45
C ASN A 135 -34.50 40.78 22.69
N ILE A 136 -34.07 39.62 22.20
CA ILE A 136 -32.67 39.16 22.28
C ILE A 136 -31.97 39.47 20.96
N TYR A 137 -30.77 40.06 21.04
CA TYR A 137 -29.93 40.31 19.88
C TYR A 137 -29.26 39.02 19.41
N HIS A 138 -29.34 38.76 18.10
CA HIS A 138 -28.65 37.64 17.45
C HIS A 138 -27.80 38.16 16.30
N ALA A 139 -26.46 38.08 16.46
CA ALA A 139 -25.50 38.57 15.46
C ALA A 139 -25.60 37.87 14.10
N SER A 140 -26.24 36.70 14.02
CA SER A 140 -26.47 35.96 12.77
C SER A 140 -27.62 36.52 11.93
N ARG A 141 -28.47 37.40 12.47
CA ARG A 141 -29.54 38.06 11.72
C ARG A 141 -29.01 39.34 11.08
N SER A 142 -29.32 39.55 9.80
CA SER A 142 -28.88 40.74 9.08
C SER A 142 -29.57 42.00 9.60
N GLY A 143 -28.83 43.11 9.60
CA GLY A 143 -29.31 44.42 10.01
C GLY A 143 -28.21 45.26 10.62
N GLU A 144 -28.34 46.58 10.52
CA GLU A 144 -27.41 47.48 11.20
C GLU A 144 -27.70 47.51 12.71
N SER A 145 -26.64 47.61 13.53
CA SER A 145 -26.80 47.76 14.97
C SER A 145 -25.70 48.60 15.63
N ARG A 146 -26.03 49.22 16.77
CA ARG A 146 -25.10 49.97 17.63
C ARG A 146 -25.18 49.48 19.07
N ALA A 147 -24.04 49.09 19.65
CA ALA A 147 -23.98 48.67 21.04
C ALA A 147 -23.97 49.87 21.98
N VAL A 148 -24.86 49.81 22.99
CA VAL A 148 -25.04 50.84 24.01
C VAL A 148 -25.20 50.22 25.39
N THR A 149 -24.91 50.99 26.42
CA THR A 149 -25.04 50.60 27.82
C THR A 149 -25.32 51.85 28.67
N ARG A 150 -25.81 51.68 29.90
CA ARG A 150 -25.93 52.78 30.85
C ARG A 150 -24.64 52.91 31.64
N ASN A 151 -24.10 54.12 31.72
CA ASN A 151 -22.93 54.41 32.55
C ASN A 151 -23.34 54.65 34.02
N ALA A 152 -22.36 54.93 34.88
CA ALA A 152 -22.59 55.19 36.32
C ALA A 152 -23.50 56.41 36.61
N ASN A 153 -23.64 57.33 35.65
CA ASN A 153 -24.54 58.48 35.74
C ASN A 153 -25.93 58.19 35.16
N ASP A 154 -26.23 56.92 34.90
CA ASP A 154 -27.51 56.46 34.36
C ASP A 154 -27.81 57.02 32.95
N THR A 155 -26.77 57.37 32.19
CA THR A 155 -26.91 57.89 30.81
C THR A 155 -26.50 56.86 29.77
N TRP A 156 -27.19 56.86 28.63
CA TRP A 156 -26.87 55.97 27.51
C TRP A 156 -25.56 56.39 26.83
N VAL A 157 -24.62 55.46 26.75
CA VAL A 157 -23.34 55.62 26.07
C VAL A 157 -23.11 54.49 25.09
N SER A 158 -22.37 54.75 24.02
CA SER A 158 -21.89 53.70 23.14
C SER A 158 -20.86 52.84 23.88
N VAL A 159 -20.82 51.55 23.57
CA VAL A 159 -19.85 50.62 24.13
C VAL A 159 -19.21 49.79 23.03
N SER A 160 -17.88 49.70 23.05
CA SER A 160 -17.17 48.78 22.18
C SER A 160 -17.32 47.36 22.69
N THR A 161 -18.28 46.64 22.13
CA THR A 161 -18.28 45.18 22.15
C THR A 161 -17.37 44.72 21.03
N GLY A 162 -16.49 43.73 21.27
CA GLY A 162 -15.56 43.23 20.25
C GLY A 162 -16.24 42.95 18.90
N LEU A 163 -15.45 42.97 17.82
CA LEU A 163 -15.94 42.90 16.43
C LEU A 163 -17.00 41.79 16.20
N PRO A 164 -18.03 42.04 15.37
CA PRO A 164 -19.08 41.07 15.09
C PRO A 164 -18.48 39.84 14.38
N GLY A 165 -18.42 38.69 15.06
CA GLY A 165 -17.99 37.41 14.48
C GLY A 165 -16.91 36.62 15.22
N GLY A 166 -16.42 37.06 16.38
CA GLY A 166 -15.40 36.32 17.16
C GLY A 166 -15.95 35.41 18.26
N MET A 167 -15.72 34.10 18.17
CA MET A 167 -15.92 33.12 19.26
C MET A 167 -14.93 33.33 20.42
N ARG A 168 -15.41 33.07 21.65
CA ARG A 168 -14.74 32.81 22.95
C ARG A 168 -13.56 33.71 23.35
N ARG A 169 -13.65 34.27 24.57
CA ARG A 169 -12.54 34.90 25.32
C ARG A 169 -11.31 33.98 25.24
N HIS A 170 -10.24 34.45 24.60
CA HIS A 170 -8.97 33.73 24.58
C HIS A 170 -8.36 33.81 25.99
N GLU A 171 -7.90 32.66 26.52
CA GLU A 171 -7.06 32.65 27.71
C GLU A 171 -5.77 33.45 27.42
N ALA A 172 -5.31 34.24 28.38
CA ALA A 172 -4.13 35.08 28.20
C ALA A 172 -2.88 34.24 27.86
N ILE A 173 -2.04 34.71 26.92
CA ILE A 173 -0.81 34.02 26.47
C ILE A 173 0.09 33.55 27.63
N PRO A 174 0.28 34.31 28.73
CA PRO A 174 1.05 33.84 29.89
C PRO A 174 0.51 32.55 30.53
N ILE A 175 -0.82 32.37 30.56
CA ILE A 175 -1.47 31.16 31.10
C ILE A 175 -1.24 29.98 30.16
N LEU A 176 -1.29 30.21 28.84
CA LEU A 176 -1.02 29.19 27.83
C LEU A 176 0.46 28.77 27.85
N LEU A 177 1.40 29.70 28.07
CA LEU A 177 2.82 29.40 28.23
C LEU A 177 3.10 28.56 29.49
N GLN A 178 2.43 28.86 30.61
CA GLN A 178 2.54 28.04 31.82
C GLN A 178 2.01 26.62 31.61
N ARG A 179 0.90 26.45 30.87
CA ARG A 179 0.37 25.12 30.50
C ARG A 179 1.24 24.38 29.48
N TYR A 180 2.09 25.10 28.74
CA TYR A 180 2.99 24.53 27.75
C TYR A 180 4.31 24.01 28.35
N GLU A 181 4.70 24.47 29.54
CA GLU A 181 5.94 24.05 30.23
C GLU A 181 6.09 22.52 30.35
N PRO A 182 5.05 21.74 30.73
CA PRO A 182 5.17 20.29 30.79
C PRO A 182 5.41 19.60 29.44
N PHE A 183 5.09 20.26 28.32
CA PHE A 183 5.40 19.75 26.97
C PHE A 183 6.86 20.03 26.61
N VAL A 184 7.40 21.20 27.00
CA VAL A 184 8.82 21.53 26.85
C VAL A 184 9.69 20.56 27.65
N THR A 185 9.31 20.29 28.91
CA THR A 185 10.03 19.34 29.76
C THR A 185 10.04 17.94 29.17
N ARG A 186 8.91 17.43 28.67
CA ARG A 186 8.85 16.14 27.98
C ARG A 186 9.67 16.12 26.69
N MET A 187 9.69 17.20 25.92
CA MET A 187 10.53 17.32 24.72
C MET A 187 12.02 17.21 25.07
N ASN A 188 12.45 17.89 26.13
CA ASN A 188 13.82 17.83 26.62
C ASN A 188 14.19 16.41 27.09
N GLU A 189 13.29 15.70 27.77
CA GLU A 189 13.51 14.30 28.15
C GLU A 189 13.62 13.36 26.94
N ILE A 190 12.84 13.60 25.88
CA ILE A 190 12.93 12.85 24.62
C ILE A 190 14.29 13.10 23.97
N ASN A 191 14.72 14.37 23.88
CA ASN A 191 16.03 14.74 23.33
C ASN A 191 17.19 14.12 24.12
N GLN A 192 17.14 14.15 25.45
CA GLN A 192 18.14 13.47 26.29
C GLN A 192 18.12 11.94 26.09
N SER A 193 16.93 11.37 25.89
CA SER A 193 16.79 9.95 25.57
C SER A 193 17.36 9.62 24.19
N ALA A 194 17.30 10.53 23.21
CA ALA A 194 17.92 10.40 21.90
C ALA A 194 19.45 10.41 22.01
N GLU A 195 20.02 11.33 22.79
CA GLU A 195 21.47 11.35 23.06
C GLU A 195 21.95 10.07 23.75
N ARG A 196 21.16 9.56 24.71
CA ARG A 196 21.47 8.28 25.36
C ARG A 196 21.47 7.12 24.36
N TYR A 197 20.59 7.13 23.37
CA TYR A 197 20.60 6.14 22.29
C TYR A 197 21.90 6.21 21.50
N ASN A 198 22.35 7.41 21.09
CA ASN A 198 23.59 7.59 20.32
C ASN A 198 24.80 7.00 21.05
N VAL A 199 24.90 7.23 22.36
CA VAL A 199 25.97 6.66 23.19
C VAL A 199 25.92 5.12 23.23
N LEU A 200 24.74 4.54 23.46
CA LEU A 200 24.59 3.09 23.52
C LEU A 200 24.86 2.41 22.16
N ALA A 201 24.42 3.04 21.06
CA ALA A 201 24.66 2.55 19.71
C ALA A 201 26.17 2.54 19.39
N ALA A 202 26.87 3.65 19.66
CA ALA A 202 28.32 3.74 19.46
C ALA A 202 29.10 2.70 20.29
N GLN A 203 28.65 2.40 21.51
CA GLN A 203 29.23 1.34 22.34
C GLN A 203 29.03 -0.05 21.73
N ALA A 204 27.85 -0.32 21.16
CA ALA A 204 27.59 -1.59 20.49
C ALA A 204 28.41 -1.74 19.20
N ASP A 205 28.54 -0.67 18.41
CA ASP A 205 29.28 -0.68 17.14
C ASP A 205 30.80 -0.83 17.32
N ALA A 206 31.35 -0.36 18.45
CA ALA A 206 32.75 -0.54 18.80
C ALA A 206 33.12 -2.00 19.10
N LEU A 207 32.13 -2.89 19.32
CA LEU A 207 32.36 -4.29 19.66
C LEU A 207 32.44 -5.18 18.40
N PRO A 208 33.28 -6.24 18.41
CA PRO A 208 33.39 -7.14 17.27
C PRO A 208 32.06 -7.79 16.88
N SER A 209 31.77 -7.84 15.58
CA SER A 209 30.58 -8.51 15.03
C SER A 209 30.51 -9.97 15.49
N GLY A 210 29.32 -10.43 15.88
CA GLY A 210 29.10 -11.80 16.37
C GLY A 210 29.61 -12.10 17.79
N SER A 211 30.25 -11.15 18.48
CA SER A 211 30.69 -11.36 19.87
C SER A 211 29.52 -11.33 20.87
N ALA A 212 29.60 -12.14 21.94
CA ALA A 212 28.60 -12.15 23.01
C ALA A 212 28.44 -10.76 23.67
N GLY A 213 29.54 -10.00 23.79
CA GLY A 213 29.52 -8.63 24.28
C GLY A 213 28.70 -7.70 23.38
N ARG A 214 28.85 -7.80 22.05
CA ARG A 214 28.05 -7.02 21.10
C ARG A 214 26.58 -7.39 21.19
N THR A 215 26.25 -8.68 21.29
CA THR A 215 24.86 -9.13 21.46
C THR A 215 24.22 -8.54 22.73
N ALA A 216 24.95 -8.53 23.86
CA ALA A 216 24.47 -7.92 25.10
C ALA A 216 24.27 -6.39 24.96
N ALA A 217 25.19 -5.70 24.30
CA ALA A 217 25.06 -4.27 24.02
C ALA A 217 23.85 -3.94 23.12
N LEU A 218 23.64 -4.73 22.05
CA LEU A 218 22.48 -4.59 21.16
C LEU A 218 21.15 -4.83 21.89
N ILE A 219 21.10 -5.76 22.85
CA ILE A 219 19.91 -5.94 23.72
C ILE A 219 19.65 -4.66 24.53
N ALA A 220 20.68 -4.05 25.10
CA ALA A 220 20.53 -2.80 25.84
C ALA A 220 20.03 -1.65 24.95
N VAL A 221 20.54 -1.55 23.71
CA VAL A 221 20.06 -0.60 22.71
C VAL A 221 18.59 -0.86 22.35
N GLU A 222 18.20 -2.11 22.09
CA GLU A 222 16.82 -2.50 21.77
C GLU A 222 15.84 -2.12 22.90
N VAL A 223 16.19 -2.45 24.15
CA VAL A 223 15.37 -2.09 25.32
C VAL A 223 15.24 -0.57 25.48
N HIS A 224 16.32 0.18 25.23
CA HIS A 224 16.28 1.63 25.28
C HIS A 224 15.41 2.23 24.17
N LEU A 225 15.53 1.73 22.93
CA LEU A 225 14.70 2.15 21.80
C LEU A 225 13.21 1.91 22.06
N LEU A 226 12.84 0.74 22.59
CA LEU A 226 11.44 0.44 22.95
C LEU A 226 10.87 1.47 23.96
N ARG A 227 11.67 1.86 24.96
CA ARG A 227 11.27 2.91 25.93
C ARG A 227 11.18 4.27 25.27
N HIS A 228 12.12 4.62 24.38
CA HIS A 228 12.13 5.88 23.67
C HIS A 228 10.93 6.03 22.74
N ILE A 229 10.63 5.01 21.94
CA ILE A 229 9.46 4.96 21.04
C ILE A 229 8.16 5.13 21.83
N LYS A 230 8.06 4.48 23.00
CA LYS A 230 6.92 4.68 23.91
C LYS A 230 6.81 6.14 24.37
N LYS A 231 7.91 6.76 24.80
CA LYS A 231 7.93 8.19 25.18
C LYS A 231 7.49 9.10 24.03
N GLN A 232 7.95 8.85 22.81
CA GLN A 232 7.52 9.60 21.62
C GLN A 232 6.02 9.44 21.37
N ALA A 233 5.48 8.22 21.45
CA ALA A 233 4.06 7.95 21.26
C ALA A 233 3.20 8.65 22.32
N ASP A 234 3.57 8.56 23.60
CA ASP A 234 2.87 9.22 24.72
C ASP A 234 2.89 10.75 24.55
N ASN A 235 4.02 11.31 24.08
CA ASN A 235 4.13 12.75 23.80
C ASN A 235 3.26 13.19 22.61
N LEU A 236 3.30 12.44 21.50
CA LEU A 236 2.46 12.69 20.33
C LEU A 236 0.98 12.65 20.69
N GLN A 237 0.53 11.64 21.44
CA GLN A 237 -0.85 11.53 21.89
C GLN A 237 -1.24 12.74 22.75
N SER A 238 -0.39 13.13 23.70
CA SER A 238 -0.65 14.28 24.56
C SER A 238 -0.74 15.60 23.78
N ILE A 239 0.09 15.80 22.76
CA ILE A 239 -0.01 16.98 21.88
C ILE A 239 -1.33 16.97 21.11
N LEU A 240 -1.78 15.81 20.62
CA LEU A 240 -3.05 15.68 19.90
C LEU A 240 -4.27 15.92 20.80
N ASP A 241 -4.25 15.40 22.03
CA ASP A 241 -5.32 15.62 23.02
C ASP A 241 -5.50 17.10 23.36
N HIS A 242 -4.42 17.89 23.25
CA HIS A 242 -4.37 19.31 23.57
C HIS A 242 -4.29 20.21 22.33
N LYS A 243 -4.57 19.67 21.14
CA LYS A 243 -4.43 20.35 19.85
C LYS A 243 -5.12 21.71 19.78
N SER A 244 -6.32 21.83 20.35
CA SER A 244 -7.17 23.02 20.24
C SER A 244 -6.48 24.27 20.77
N TRP A 245 -5.95 24.26 21.98
CA TRP A 245 -5.26 25.43 22.55
C TRP A 245 -3.80 25.54 22.11
N LEU A 246 -3.14 24.43 21.76
CA LEU A 246 -1.77 24.47 21.22
C LEU A 246 -1.68 25.19 19.87
N ILE A 247 -2.71 25.06 19.01
CA ILE A 247 -2.83 25.84 17.77
C ILE A 247 -2.98 27.35 18.04
N HIS A 248 -3.59 27.72 19.17
CA HIS A 248 -3.72 29.13 19.54
C HIS A 248 -2.43 29.70 20.15
N LEU A 249 -1.70 28.89 20.93
CA LEU A 249 -0.41 29.27 21.48
C LEU A 249 0.66 29.41 20.38
N LYS A 250 0.66 28.51 19.40
CA LYS A 250 1.65 28.46 18.33
C LYS A 250 1.05 29.05 17.07
N ALA A 251 1.60 30.17 16.60
CA ALA A 251 1.14 30.85 15.39
C ALA A 251 0.82 29.87 14.25
N ASN A 252 -0.23 30.17 13.47
CA ASN A 252 -0.72 29.31 12.38
C ASN A 252 0.44 28.81 11.49
N GLY A 253 0.68 27.50 11.50
CA GLY A 253 1.77 26.83 10.75
C GLY A 253 2.76 26.09 11.64
N ILE A 254 3.24 26.71 12.73
CA ILE A 254 4.30 26.16 13.59
C ILE A 254 3.87 24.85 14.25
N PHE A 255 2.63 24.78 14.74
CA PHE A 255 2.09 23.54 15.32
C PHE A 255 2.07 22.38 14.31
N ALA A 256 1.75 22.67 13.04
CA ALA A 256 1.67 21.65 12.01
C ALA A 256 3.08 21.14 11.63
N GLU A 257 4.06 22.05 11.55
CA GLU A 257 5.47 21.72 11.27
C GLU A 257 6.08 20.85 12.38
N GLU A 258 5.89 21.21 13.65
CA GLU A 258 6.40 20.41 14.77
C GLU A 258 5.73 19.04 14.85
N LEU A 259 4.41 18.97 14.67
CA LEU A 259 3.68 17.69 14.67
C LEU A 259 4.15 16.81 13.51
N HIS A 260 4.48 17.41 12.37
CA HIS A 260 5.07 16.71 11.23
C HIS A 260 6.47 16.17 11.57
N ALA A 261 7.34 17.01 12.14
CA ALA A 261 8.70 16.62 12.55
C ALA A 261 8.70 15.48 13.57
N LEU A 262 7.83 15.53 14.58
CA LEU A 262 7.71 14.48 15.60
C LEU A 262 7.24 13.14 15.01
N ARG A 263 6.37 13.17 14.00
CA ARG A 263 5.92 11.95 13.32
C ARG A 263 7.02 11.35 12.46
N LEU A 264 7.80 12.17 11.76
CA LEU A 264 8.97 11.71 11.01
C LEU A 264 10.01 11.08 11.93
N ASP A 265 10.34 11.75 13.04
CA ASP A 265 11.28 11.22 14.03
C ASP A 265 10.80 9.87 14.60
N HIS A 266 9.50 9.74 14.89
CA HIS A 266 8.93 8.47 15.34
C HIS A 266 9.09 7.35 14.31
N VAL A 267 8.90 7.64 13.02
CA VAL A 267 9.12 6.68 11.93
C VAL A 267 10.60 6.25 11.85
N GLU A 268 11.53 7.19 11.98
CA GLU A 268 12.97 6.87 12.01
C GLU A 268 13.32 5.96 13.18
N TYR A 269 12.80 6.23 14.38
CA TYR A 269 13.09 5.41 15.56
C TYR A 269 12.50 4.00 15.45
N LEU A 270 11.32 3.83 14.84
CA LEU A 270 10.78 2.51 14.50
C LEU A 270 11.72 1.75 13.54
N ASN A 271 12.27 2.42 12.52
CA ASN A 271 13.25 1.83 11.61
C ASN A 271 14.55 1.46 12.34
N ARG A 272 15.08 2.34 13.21
CA ARG A 272 16.28 2.06 14.02
C ARG A 272 16.08 0.84 14.92
N LEU A 273 14.91 0.70 15.54
CA LEU A 273 14.57 -0.49 16.32
C LEU A 273 14.62 -1.76 15.47
N MET A 274 14.00 -1.74 14.29
CA MET A 274 14.01 -2.89 13.38
C MET A 274 15.41 -3.26 12.87
N LYS A 275 16.31 -2.27 12.67
CA LYS A 275 17.72 -2.48 12.32
C LYS A 275 18.50 -3.12 13.47
N VAL A 276 18.38 -2.60 14.69
CA VAL A 276 19.03 -3.18 15.89
C VAL A 276 18.55 -4.60 16.15
N MET A 277 17.24 -4.82 16.00
CA MET A 277 16.61 -6.13 16.04
C MET A 277 17.29 -7.09 15.05
N ASN A 278 17.54 -6.68 13.79
CA ASN A 278 18.23 -7.51 12.79
C ASN A 278 19.62 -7.92 13.25
N PHE A 279 20.44 -6.95 13.68
CA PHE A 279 21.81 -7.21 14.15
C PHE A 279 21.82 -8.16 15.35
N ARG A 280 20.88 -8.02 16.29
CA ARG A 280 20.74 -8.96 17.42
C ARG A 280 20.35 -10.36 16.96
N GLY A 281 19.53 -10.45 15.91
CA GLY A 281 19.04 -11.70 15.36
C GLY A 281 20.06 -12.48 14.55
N GLU A 282 21.12 -11.85 14.02
CA GLU A 282 22.10 -12.47 13.08
C GLU A 282 22.57 -13.86 13.52
N SER A 283 22.93 -14.04 14.79
CA SER A 283 23.41 -15.34 15.30
C SER A 283 22.35 -16.44 15.23
N LEU A 284 21.06 -16.11 15.37
CA LEU A 284 19.96 -17.09 15.29
C LEU A 284 19.78 -17.65 13.88
N PHE A 285 20.27 -16.94 12.85
CA PHE A 285 20.21 -17.38 11.45
C PHE A 285 21.38 -18.30 11.06
N THR A 286 22.38 -18.46 11.92
CA THR A 286 23.58 -19.26 11.62
C THR A 286 23.35 -20.78 11.68
N THR A 287 22.35 -21.22 12.46
CA THR A 287 21.95 -22.64 12.56
C THR A 287 20.42 -22.77 12.55
N LEU A 288 19.87 -23.40 11.51
CA LEU A 288 18.42 -23.58 11.33
C LEU A 288 17.91 -24.86 12.01
N SER A 289 17.92 -24.88 13.35
CA SER A 289 17.19 -25.89 14.13
C SER A 289 15.70 -25.53 14.24
N ALA A 290 14.84 -26.51 14.54
CA ALA A 290 13.41 -26.24 14.76
C ALA A 290 13.16 -25.15 15.82
N ASP A 291 13.88 -25.22 16.95
CA ASP A 291 13.81 -24.20 18.01
C ASP A 291 14.22 -22.81 17.53
N ASN A 292 15.27 -22.73 16.70
CA ASN A 292 15.71 -21.45 16.14
C ASN A 292 14.71 -20.90 15.14
N CYS A 293 14.13 -21.75 14.27
CA CYS A 293 13.05 -21.35 13.36
C CYS A 293 11.88 -20.72 14.12
N ILE A 294 11.41 -21.36 15.20
CA ILE A 294 10.30 -20.85 16.03
C ILE A 294 10.65 -19.48 16.64
N LYS A 295 11.86 -19.33 17.19
CA LYS A 295 12.34 -18.06 17.77
C LYS A 295 12.42 -16.95 16.73
N VAL A 296 12.92 -17.26 15.53
CA VAL A 296 13.04 -16.31 14.42
C VAL A 296 11.66 -15.91 13.90
N ILE A 297 10.71 -16.84 13.78
CA ILE A 297 9.31 -16.53 13.42
C ILE A 297 8.69 -15.56 14.44
N SER A 298 8.86 -15.81 15.74
CA SER A 298 8.37 -14.90 16.79
C SER A 298 8.97 -13.49 16.65
N PHE A 299 10.26 -13.42 16.33
CA PHE A 299 10.95 -12.17 16.07
C PHE A 299 10.42 -11.44 14.82
N MET A 300 10.16 -12.17 13.73
CA MET A 300 9.56 -11.60 12.50
C MET A 300 8.15 -11.08 12.74
N ASN A 301 7.33 -11.77 13.54
CA ASN A 301 5.99 -11.29 13.92
C ASN A 301 6.05 -9.96 14.67
N LYS A 302 7.03 -9.76 15.56
CA LYS A 302 7.25 -8.48 16.24
C LYS A 302 7.62 -7.38 15.24
N LYS A 303 8.47 -7.68 14.25
CA LYS A 303 8.83 -6.72 13.21
C LYS A 303 7.65 -6.34 12.31
N LEU A 304 6.79 -7.29 11.94
CA LEU A 304 5.57 -7.00 11.17
C LEU A 304 4.68 -6.01 11.93
N LYS A 305 4.49 -6.19 13.24
CA LYS A 305 3.75 -5.23 14.06
C LYS A 305 4.37 -3.83 14.06
N LEU A 306 5.70 -3.74 14.15
CA LEU A 306 6.40 -2.44 14.06
C LEU A 306 6.25 -1.80 12.68
N LEU A 307 6.22 -2.58 11.60
CA LEU A 307 5.93 -2.08 10.26
C LEU A 307 4.50 -1.56 10.14
N GLU A 308 3.52 -2.26 10.71
CA GLU A 308 2.12 -1.80 10.75
C GLU A 308 2.00 -0.45 11.48
N ASP A 309 2.58 -0.35 12.69
CA ASP A 309 2.62 0.90 13.46
C ASP A 309 3.29 2.03 12.66
N ARG A 310 4.39 1.73 11.97
CA ARG A 310 5.09 2.68 11.09
C ARG A 310 4.22 3.17 9.94
N GLU A 311 3.56 2.25 9.22
CA GLU A 311 2.73 2.59 8.06
C GLU A 311 1.51 3.44 8.46
N VAL A 312 0.93 3.21 9.65
CA VAL A 312 -0.11 4.09 10.21
C VAL A 312 0.40 5.52 10.35
N VAL A 313 1.59 5.71 10.90
CA VAL A 313 2.19 7.04 11.10
C VAL A 313 2.57 7.69 9.78
N MET A 314 3.18 6.94 8.85
CA MET A 314 3.47 7.42 7.49
C MET A 314 2.20 7.84 6.74
N GLY A 315 1.10 7.10 6.90
CA GLY A 315 -0.20 7.46 6.34
C GLY A 315 -0.76 8.78 6.88
N LEU A 316 -0.56 9.06 8.18
CA LEU A 316 -0.92 10.33 8.81
C LEU A 316 -0.05 11.49 8.30
N ILE A 317 1.24 11.26 8.05
CA ILE A 317 2.15 12.25 7.45
C ILE A 317 1.69 12.57 6.03
N LEU A 318 1.49 11.56 5.19
CA LEU A 318 1.09 11.73 3.78
C LEU A 318 -0.29 12.39 3.63
N LYS A 319 -1.19 12.16 4.58
CA LYS A 319 -2.50 12.82 4.62
C LYS A 319 -2.38 14.32 4.94
N ALA A 320 -1.42 14.69 5.79
CA ALA A 320 -1.20 16.08 6.19
C ALA A 320 -0.36 16.85 5.17
N ASP A 321 0.63 16.20 4.55
CA ASP A 321 1.50 16.75 3.53
C ASP A 321 1.78 15.72 2.43
N ARG A 322 1.25 15.98 1.23
CA ARG A 322 1.47 15.12 0.06
C ARG A 322 2.91 15.24 -0.48
N GLY A 323 3.60 16.35 -0.19
CA GLY A 323 4.99 16.60 -0.58
C GLY A 323 6.00 15.70 0.13
N ALA A 324 5.63 15.11 1.27
CA ALA A 324 6.49 14.17 2.01
C ALA A 324 6.66 12.80 1.34
N ALA A 325 5.94 12.51 0.24
CA ALA A 325 5.98 11.20 -0.42
C ALA A 325 7.40 10.69 -0.77
N PRO A 326 8.34 11.51 -1.28
CA PRO A 326 9.70 11.05 -1.58
C PRO A 326 10.48 10.64 -0.33
N ILE A 327 10.44 11.46 0.74
CA ILE A 327 11.12 11.19 2.00
C ILE A 327 10.56 9.90 2.64
N LEU A 328 9.23 9.72 2.61
CA LEU A 328 8.62 8.49 3.12
C LEU A 328 9.02 7.26 2.30
N ALA A 329 9.25 7.39 1.00
CA ALA A 329 9.75 6.30 0.16
C ALA A 329 11.20 5.92 0.53
N GLU A 330 12.07 6.91 0.79
CA GLU A 330 13.43 6.67 1.29
C GLU A 330 13.40 5.93 2.65
N LEU A 331 12.59 6.42 3.60
CA LEU A 331 12.43 5.80 4.91
C LEU A 331 11.86 4.37 4.82
N ARG A 332 10.97 4.07 3.87
CA ARG A 332 10.47 2.71 3.65
C ARG A 332 11.58 1.75 3.21
N ASN A 333 12.52 2.22 2.40
CA ASN A 333 13.61 1.43 1.84
C ASN A 333 14.73 1.13 2.84
N GLU A 334 14.75 1.79 4.00
CA GLU A 334 15.75 1.55 5.04
C GLU A 334 15.65 0.19 5.74
N VAL A 335 14.51 -0.49 5.64
CA VAL A 335 14.28 -1.80 6.27
C VAL A 335 13.52 -2.71 5.31
N ALA A 336 13.62 -4.03 5.54
CA ALA A 336 12.89 -5.02 4.75
C ALA A 336 11.37 -4.75 4.73
N THR A 337 10.75 -4.94 3.57
CA THR A 337 9.30 -4.82 3.36
C THR A 337 8.54 -5.90 4.12
N ALA A 338 7.23 -5.68 4.35
CA ALA A 338 6.36 -6.69 4.94
C ALA A 338 6.34 -7.98 4.11
N GLU A 339 6.30 -7.86 2.77
CA GLU A 339 6.41 -8.98 1.84
C GLU A 339 7.70 -9.78 2.04
N ARG A 340 8.84 -9.09 2.20
CA ARG A 340 10.12 -9.76 2.46
C ARG A 340 10.14 -10.47 3.80
N ILE A 341 9.56 -9.89 4.85
CA ILE A 341 9.47 -10.54 6.17
C ILE A 341 8.54 -11.75 6.10
N ASN A 342 7.40 -11.65 5.42
CA ASN A 342 6.48 -12.77 5.22
C ASN A 342 7.11 -13.89 4.39
N PHE A 343 7.94 -13.56 3.39
CA PHE A 343 8.67 -14.56 2.63
C PHE A 343 9.64 -15.32 3.52
N ASN A 344 10.36 -14.60 4.38
CA ASN A 344 11.25 -15.24 5.34
C ASN A 344 10.50 -16.14 6.32
N LYS A 345 9.31 -15.73 6.79
CA LYS A 345 8.44 -16.59 7.60
C LYS A 345 8.00 -17.84 6.85
N LEU A 346 7.54 -17.70 5.61
CA LEU A 346 7.11 -18.80 4.76
C LEU A 346 8.22 -19.84 4.65
N ASN A 347 9.44 -19.40 4.36
CA ASN A 347 10.59 -20.29 4.26
C ASN A 347 10.84 -21.07 5.57
N LEU A 348 10.77 -20.39 6.73
CA LEU A 348 10.93 -21.03 8.04
C LEU A 348 9.81 -22.04 8.35
N TYR A 349 8.56 -21.76 7.98
CA TYR A 349 7.47 -22.72 8.13
C TYR A 349 7.63 -23.92 7.21
N VAL A 350 8.07 -23.72 5.96
CA VAL A 350 8.38 -24.83 5.04
C VAL A 350 9.51 -25.70 5.59
N HIS A 351 10.53 -25.08 6.19
CA HIS A 351 11.59 -25.79 6.91
C HIS A 351 11.04 -26.65 8.07
N LEU A 352 10.21 -26.06 8.93
CA LEU A 352 9.57 -26.78 10.05
C LEU A 352 8.70 -27.94 9.57
N PHE A 353 7.91 -27.71 8.51
CA PHE A 353 7.07 -28.72 7.89
C PHE A 353 7.89 -29.89 7.31
N ALA A 354 9.04 -29.60 6.69
CA ALA A 354 9.94 -30.59 6.11
C ALA A 354 10.65 -31.47 7.16
N GLY A 355 10.59 -31.13 8.45
CA GLY A 355 11.26 -31.87 9.51
C GLY A 355 12.77 -31.65 9.56
N THR A 356 13.23 -30.41 9.31
CA THR A 356 14.65 -29.97 9.40
C THR A 356 15.40 -30.50 10.63
N PRO A 357 16.74 -30.72 10.52
CA PRO A 357 17.68 -30.01 9.63
C PRO A 357 18.06 -30.68 8.29
N ASP A 358 17.70 -31.94 8.03
CA ASP A 358 18.34 -32.73 6.96
C ASP A 358 17.78 -32.53 5.54
N HIS A 359 16.65 -31.82 5.39
CA HIS A 359 15.95 -31.68 4.11
C HIS A 359 15.87 -30.22 3.67
N SER A 360 16.27 -29.97 2.42
CA SER A 360 16.14 -28.65 1.81
C SER A 360 14.66 -28.26 1.64
N PRO A 361 14.23 -27.07 2.09
CA PRO A 361 12.85 -26.60 1.98
C PRO A 361 12.45 -26.43 0.51
N ASN A 362 13.40 -26.25 -0.40
CA ASN A 362 13.14 -26.12 -1.83
C ASN A 362 12.64 -27.44 -2.44
N VAL A 363 12.93 -28.58 -1.82
CA VAL A 363 12.32 -29.88 -2.21
C VAL A 363 10.85 -29.94 -1.76
N THR A 364 10.52 -29.28 -0.66
CA THR A 364 9.17 -29.19 -0.08
C THR A 364 8.31 -28.13 -0.78
N MET A 365 8.91 -27.02 -1.21
CA MET A 365 8.21 -25.92 -1.89
C MET A 365 9.19 -25.23 -2.84
N ARG A 366 9.16 -25.60 -4.12
CA ARG A 366 10.05 -25.05 -5.15
C ARG A 366 9.67 -23.62 -5.51
N SER A 367 8.40 -23.23 -5.35
CA SER A 367 7.96 -21.84 -5.57
C SER A 367 8.71 -20.82 -4.70
N LEU A 368 9.38 -21.25 -3.61
CA LEU A 368 10.22 -20.37 -2.79
C LEU A 368 11.27 -19.59 -3.60
N TYR A 369 11.86 -20.19 -4.63
CA TYR A 369 12.84 -19.49 -5.49
C TYR A 369 12.21 -18.32 -6.25
N SER A 370 11.01 -18.53 -6.78
CA SER A 370 10.32 -17.51 -7.58
C SER A 370 9.61 -16.49 -6.68
N ILE A 371 9.20 -16.87 -5.46
CA ILE A 371 8.74 -15.94 -4.42
C ILE A 371 9.88 -15.01 -3.94
N ASP A 372 11.10 -15.55 -3.76
CA ASP A 372 12.29 -14.76 -3.41
C ASP A 372 12.54 -13.66 -4.46
N LEU A 373 12.43 -14.01 -5.74
CA LEU A 373 12.54 -13.10 -6.86
C LEU A 373 11.47 -12.00 -6.80
N ILE A 374 10.19 -12.33 -6.64
CA ILE A 374 9.12 -11.32 -6.68
C ILE A 374 9.16 -10.35 -5.49
N THR A 375 9.61 -10.83 -4.32
CA THR A 375 9.67 -10.03 -3.09
C THR A 375 10.98 -9.24 -2.93
N GLY A 376 11.99 -9.52 -3.76
CA GLY A 376 13.28 -8.85 -3.74
C GLY A 376 13.65 -8.27 -5.10
N ASP A 377 14.09 -9.13 -6.01
CA ASP A 377 14.81 -8.76 -7.23
C ASP A 377 13.92 -8.43 -8.45
N LEU A 378 12.59 -8.44 -8.32
CA LEU A 378 11.68 -8.23 -9.46
C LEU A 378 11.88 -6.90 -10.18
N HIS A 379 12.26 -5.85 -9.44
CA HIS A 379 12.58 -4.54 -10.01
C HIS A 379 13.82 -4.56 -10.91
N ASN A 380 14.68 -5.57 -10.77
CA ASN A 380 15.85 -5.81 -11.63
C ASN A 380 15.49 -6.59 -12.91
N ILE A 381 14.26 -7.09 -13.05
CA ILE A 381 13.77 -7.74 -14.28
C ILE A 381 13.20 -6.67 -15.23
N PRO A 382 13.53 -6.71 -16.54
CA PRO A 382 12.92 -5.84 -17.53
C PRO A 382 11.38 -5.83 -17.45
N GLU A 383 10.75 -4.65 -17.52
CA GLU A 383 9.30 -4.50 -17.34
C GLU A 383 8.47 -5.45 -18.21
N GLY A 384 8.87 -5.67 -19.47
CA GLY A 384 8.18 -6.59 -20.39
C GLY A 384 8.28 -8.08 -20.01
N ALA A 385 9.22 -8.47 -19.15
CA ALA A 385 9.39 -9.84 -18.67
C ALA A 385 8.77 -10.08 -17.28
N GLN A 386 8.49 -9.02 -16.52
CA GLN A 386 7.87 -9.12 -15.18
C GLN A 386 6.54 -9.87 -15.17
N PRO A 387 5.60 -9.68 -16.14
CA PRO A 387 4.31 -10.37 -16.09
C PRO A 387 4.47 -11.88 -16.22
N LEU A 388 5.42 -12.37 -17.03
CA LEU A 388 5.66 -13.80 -17.18
C LEU A 388 6.20 -14.40 -15.89
N SER A 389 7.17 -13.73 -15.25
CA SER A 389 7.72 -14.17 -13.98
C SER A 389 6.64 -14.28 -12.91
N LEU A 390 5.80 -13.26 -12.79
CA LEU A 390 4.66 -13.23 -11.86
C LEU A 390 3.66 -14.36 -12.14
N MET A 391 3.30 -14.58 -13.40
CA MET A 391 2.35 -15.63 -13.81
C MET A 391 2.92 -17.04 -13.55
N LEU A 392 4.20 -17.29 -13.87
CA LEU A 392 4.86 -18.56 -13.60
C LEU A 392 4.99 -18.83 -12.10
N THR A 393 5.27 -17.80 -11.28
CA THR A 393 5.26 -17.94 -9.81
C THR A 393 3.86 -18.31 -9.30
N LEU A 394 2.81 -17.66 -9.81
CA LEU A 394 1.43 -17.95 -9.42
C LEU A 394 1.02 -19.39 -9.72
N ASP A 395 1.38 -19.89 -10.92
CA ASP A 395 1.12 -21.28 -11.30
C ASP A 395 1.84 -22.28 -10.37
N GLN A 396 3.08 -22.01 -10.00
CA GLN A 396 3.83 -22.86 -9.06
C GLN A 396 3.22 -22.90 -7.66
N ILE A 397 2.84 -21.74 -7.12
CA ILE A 397 2.21 -21.67 -5.79
C ILE A 397 0.93 -22.53 -5.77
N ARG A 398 0.11 -22.40 -6.82
CA ARG A 398 -1.13 -23.17 -6.99
C ARG A 398 -0.87 -24.66 -7.23
N GLY A 399 0.21 -24.98 -7.93
CA GLY A 399 0.74 -26.33 -8.14
C GLY A 399 1.03 -27.04 -6.82
N GLU A 400 1.64 -26.33 -5.89
CA GLU A 400 2.13 -26.90 -4.65
C GLU A 400 1.08 -26.89 -3.53
N ARG A 401 -0.02 -26.15 -3.69
CA ARG A 401 -1.04 -25.95 -2.66
C ARG A 401 -1.66 -27.25 -2.13
N GLY A 402 -2.05 -28.16 -3.04
CA GLY A 402 -2.79 -29.39 -2.69
C GLY A 402 -2.05 -30.27 -1.68
N ARG A 403 -0.72 -30.26 -1.72
CA ARG A 403 0.11 -31.03 -0.77
C ARG A 403 -0.03 -30.56 0.67
N PHE A 404 -0.18 -29.25 0.88
CA PHE A 404 -0.33 -28.68 2.21
C PHE A 404 -1.77 -28.81 2.69
N GLU A 405 -2.75 -28.73 1.77
CA GLU A 405 -4.15 -28.98 2.06
C GLU A 405 -4.40 -30.43 2.53
N ALA A 406 -3.72 -31.41 1.92
CA ALA A 406 -3.83 -32.81 2.32
C ALA A 406 -3.45 -33.06 3.79
N GLU A 407 -2.51 -32.27 4.34
CA GLU A 407 -2.04 -32.39 5.73
C GLU A 407 -3.02 -31.77 6.74
N LEU A 408 -3.97 -30.94 6.30
CA LEU A 408 -4.94 -30.28 7.19
C LEU A 408 -5.91 -31.25 7.86
N SER A 409 -6.13 -32.42 7.26
CA SER A 409 -7.01 -33.45 7.79
C SER A 409 -6.45 -34.20 9.01
N ALA A 410 -5.15 -34.02 9.31
CA ALA A 410 -4.48 -34.65 10.44
C ALA A 410 -4.41 -33.71 11.64
N ASP A 411 -4.70 -34.19 12.84
CA ASP A 411 -4.43 -33.45 14.07
C ASP A 411 -2.94 -33.61 14.44
N SER A 412 -2.09 -32.78 13.85
CA SER A 412 -0.64 -32.84 14.02
C SER A 412 0.01 -31.46 13.99
N VAL A 413 1.22 -31.36 14.56
CA VAL A 413 2.05 -30.14 14.48
C VAL A 413 2.34 -29.77 13.02
N LYS A 414 2.45 -30.75 12.11
CA LYS A 414 2.60 -30.49 10.67
C LYS A 414 1.38 -29.80 10.07
N ALA A 415 0.18 -30.11 10.54
CA ALA A 415 -1.04 -29.44 10.09
C ALA A 415 -1.07 -27.96 10.54
N GLU A 416 -0.48 -27.63 11.69
CA GLU A 416 -0.31 -26.22 12.10
C GLU A 416 0.62 -25.47 11.15
N TYR A 417 1.77 -26.05 10.80
CA TYR A 417 2.68 -25.44 9.83
C TYR A 417 2.06 -25.34 8.44
N ALA A 418 1.32 -26.35 7.99
CA ALA A 418 0.61 -26.32 6.72
C ALA A 418 -0.41 -25.17 6.66
N ARG A 419 -1.15 -24.91 7.75
CA ARG A 419 -2.08 -23.76 7.84
C ARG A 419 -1.36 -22.42 7.66
N GLU A 420 -0.22 -22.24 8.32
CA GLU A 420 0.57 -21.00 8.22
C GLU A 420 1.19 -20.84 6.82
N ILE A 421 1.67 -21.93 6.20
CA ILE A 421 2.16 -21.94 4.83
C ILE A 421 1.05 -21.49 3.87
N LEU A 422 -0.14 -22.11 3.97
CA LEU A 422 -1.29 -21.79 3.11
C LEU A 422 -1.73 -20.33 3.27
N ALA A 423 -1.79 -19.82 4.51
CA ALA A 423 -2.13 -18.43 4.78
C ALA A 423 -1.12 -17.44 4.17
N LEU A 424 0.18 -17.74 4.25
CA LEU A 424 1.22 -16.90 3.65
C LEU A 424 1.22 -17.00 2.11
N THR A 425 0.98 -18.18 1.53
CA THR A 425 0.85 -18.32 0.08
C THR A 425 -0.35 -17.57 -0.47
N ASP A 426 -1.49 -17.56 0.22
CA ASP A 426 -2.68 -16.81 -0.19
C ASP A 426 -2.40 -15.30 -0.29
N GLN A 427 -1.57 -14.77 0.61
CA GLN A 427 -1.13 -13.37 0.56
C GLN A 427 -0.27 -13.11 -0.68
N PHE A 428 0.68 -14.00 -1.00
CA PHE A 428 1.50 -13.87 -2.20
C PHE A 428 0.70 -14.01 -3.47
N GLU A 429 -0.22 -14.98 -3.57
CA GLU A 429 -1.12 -15.12 -4.72
C GLU A 429 -1.92 -13.83 -4.95
N THR A 430 -2.53 -13.29 -3.89
CA THR A 430 -3.31 -12.05 -3.95
C THR A 430 -2.46 -10.85 -4.38
N GLY A 431 -1.24 -10.74 -3.84
CA GLY A 431 -0.30 -9.67 -4.19
C GLY A 431 0.13 -9.74 -5.66
N ILE A 432 0.50 -10.95 -6.13
CA ILE A 432 0.86 -11.20 -7.53
C ILE A 432 -0.30 -10.85 -8.46
N GLU A 433 -1.51 -11.32 -8.16
CA GLU A 433 -2.69 -11.03 -8.97
C GLU A 433 -3.00 -9.54 -9.03
N THR A 434 -2.84 -8.83 -7.91
CA THR A 434 -3.05 -7.38 -7.84
C THR A 434 -2.03 -6.66 -8.72
N ARG A 435 -0.75 -7.02 -8.62
CA ARG A 435 0.32 -6.44 -9.44
C ARG A 435 0.13 -6.73 -10.92
N LEU A 436 -0.28 -7.96 -11.30
CA LEU A 436 -0.63 -8.29 -12.67
C LEU A 436 -1.79 -7.43 -13.19
N LYS A 437 -2.87 -7.28 -12.39
CA LYS A 437 -4.00 -6.41 -12.73
C LYS A 437 -3.54 -4.97 -12.97
N GLU A 438 -2.64 -4.45 -12.13
CA GLU A 438 -2.09 -3.09 -12.25
C GLU A 438 -1.23 -2.92 -13.50
N ILE A 439 -0.29 -3.84 -13.76
CA ILE A 439 0.53 -3.85 -14.98
C ILE A 439 -0.37 -3.82 -16.21
N PHE A 440 -1.39 -4.67 -16.27
CA PHE A 440 -2.28 -4.73 -17.42
C PHE A 440 -3.25 -3.53 -17.50
N ALA A 441 -3.55 -2.88 -16.39
CA ALA A 441 -4.41 -1.70 -16.35
C ALA A 441 -3.67 -0.41 -16.74
N SER A 442 -2.38 -0.28 -16.42
CA SER A 442 -1.53 0.86 -16.75
C SER A 442 -0.97 0.78 -18.18
N SER A 443 -0.97 -0.41 -18.77
CA SER A 443 -0.46 -0.67 -20.10
C SER A 443 -1.36 -0.12 -21.21
N ASN A 444 -0.82 0.81 -22.00
CA ASN A 444 -1.44 1.24 -23.27
C ASN A 444 -1.53 0.04 -24.23
N ARG A 445 -2.46 0.10 -25.20
CA ARG A 445 -2.92 -0.97 -26.13
C ARG A 445 -1.83 -1.74 -26.93
N ASN A 446 -0.55 -1.43 -26.74
CA ASN A 446 0.59 -1.96 -27.49
C ASN A 446 1.51 -2.91 -26.70
N ILE A 447 1.23 -3.20 -25.43
CA ILE A 447 2.05 -4.15 -24.65
C ILE A 447 1.60 -5.58 -24.96
N GLU A 448 2.55 -6.40 -25.39
CA GLU A 448 2.38 -7.83 -25.61
C GLU A 448 2.28 -8.56 -24.26
N LEU A 449 1.25 -9.38 -24.03
CA LEU A 449 1.35 -10.37 -22.95
C LEU A 449 2.50 -11.32 -23.32
N PRO A 450 3.33 -11.70 -22.33
CA PRO A 450 4.39 -12.64 -22.60
C PRO A 450 3.81 -13.99 -23.00
N SER A 451 4.46 -14.64 -23.96
CA SER A 451 4.14 -16.03 -24.29
C SER A 451 4.59 -16.94 -23.14
N LEU A 452 3.82 -18.00 -22.85
CA LEU A 452 4.27 -19.11 -22.00
C LEU A 452 5.65 -19.64 -22.39
N ASP A 453 6.00 -19.56 -23.68
CA ASP A 453 7.25 -20.02 -24.24
C ASP A 453 8.32 -18.93 -24.38
N GLN A 454 8.00 -17.70 -24.01
CA GLN A 454 8.98 -16.62 -23.97
C GLN A 454 10.11 -17.00 -23.02
N ASN A 455 11.34 -16.78 -23.50
CA ASN A 455 12.52 -17.06 -22.71
C ASN A 455 12.71 -15.97 -21.63
N ILE A 456 13.10 -16.39 -20.44
CA ILE A 456 13.63 -15.49 -19.39
C ILE A 456 15.09 -15.88 -19.25
N ASP A 457 15.99 -14.97 -19.57
CA ASP A 457 17.45 -15.17 -19.48
C ASP A 457 18.12 -13.79 -19.48
N PHE A 458 18.31 -13.23 -18.29
CA PHE A 458 18.84 -11.87 -18.12
C PHE A 458 19.82 -11.84 -16.97
N ASP A 459 20.87 -11.03 -17.13
CA ASP A 459 21.86 -10.79 -16.08
C ASP A 459 21.59 -9.46 -15.38
N PHE A 460 21.87 -9.42 -14.08
CA PHE A 460 21.81 -8.20 -13.27
C PHE A 460 22.85 -8.26 -12.16
N ILE A 461 23.19 -7.10 -11.62
CA ILE A 461 24.03 -6.98 -10.42
C ILE A 461 23.11 -6.51 -9.30
N PRO A 462 22.88 -7.34 -8.25
CA PRO A 462 21.98 -6.96 -7.18
C PRO A 462 22.53 -5.71 -6.45
N PRO A 463 21.64 -4.81 -5.98
CA PRO A 463 22.06 -3.68 -5.17
C PRO A 463 22.72 -4.21 -3.89
N LYS A 464 23.77 -3.52 -3.42
CA LYS A 464 24.42 -3.88 -2.16
C LYS A 464 23.40 -3.69 -1.02
N PRO A 465 23.08 -4.72 -0.23
CA PRO A 465 22.17 -4.54 0.90
C PRO A 465 22.76 -3.50 1.86
N SER A 466 21.96 -2.51 2.26
CA SER A 466 22.36 -1.45 3.22
C SER A 466 22.86 -2.00 4.55
N ASP A 467 22.37 -3.19 4.92
CA ASP A 467 22.56 -3.80 6.23
C ASP A 467 23.75 -4.77 6.30
N ASN A 468 24.42 -5.06 5.17
CA ASN A 468 25.54 -6.00 5.14
C ASN A 468 26.90 -5.29 5.19
N VAL A 469 27.54 -5.34 6.37
CA VAL A 469 28.91 -4.83 6.60
C VAL A 469 29.98 -5.76 5.99
N SER A 470 29.62 -6.99 5.57
CA SER A 470 30.58 -7.95 5.02
C SER A 470 30.88 -7.71 3.54
N ALA A 471 32.15 -7.42 3.27
CA ALA A 471 32.70 -6.90 2.02
C ALA A 471 32.96 -7.99 0.96
N ARG A 472 31.92 -8.42 0.25
CA ARG A 472 32.08 -8.96 -1.12
C ARG A 472 31.35 -8.04 -2.09
N PRO A 473 31.97 -7.60 -3.21
CA PRO A 473 31.23 -6.94 -4.27
C PRO A 473 30.10 -7.86 -4.74
N PRO A 474 28.90 -7.32 -5.05
CA PRO A 474 27.79 -8.13 -5.53
C PRO A 474 28.23 -8.91 -6.78
N SER A 475 28.03 -10.23 -6.76
CA SER A 475 28.27 -11.09 -7.91
C SER A 475 27.21 -10.84 -8.98
N MET A 476 27.60 -11.00 -10.25
CA MET A 476 26.65 -11.05 -11.35
C MET A 476 25.67 -12.21 -11.10
N ARG A 477 24.38 -11.89 -11.10
CA ARG A 477 23.29 -12.83 -10.96
C ARG A 477 22.55 -12.96 -12.26
N LYS A 478 21.98 -14.13 -12.48
CA LYS A 478 21.14 -14.43 -13.64
C LYS A 478 19.74 -14.80 -13.18
N VAL A 479 18.74 -14.14 -13.76
CA VAL A 479 17.35 -14.62 -13.75
C VAL A 479 17.16 -15.45 -15.01
N PHE A 480 16.79 -16.71 -14.85
CA PHE A 480 16.59 -17.61 -15.97
C PHE A 480 15.38 -18.50 -15.80
N ARG A 481 14.80 -18.91 -16.93
CA ARG A 481 13.77 -19.94 -16.96
C ARG A 481 14.41 -21.31 -17.18
N THR A 482 14.09 -22.25 -16.29
CA THR A 482 14.30 -23.68 -16.54
C THR A 482 12.97 -24.33 -16.88
N ARG A 483 12.96 -25.20 -17.88
CA ARG A 483 11.85 -26.09 -18.17
C ARG A 483 12.24 -27.45 -17.63
N ARG A 484 11.70 -27.78 -16.48
CA ARG A 484 11.95 -29.05 -15.83
C ARG A 484 10.72 -29.38 -15.04
N HIS A 485 9.94 -30.30 -15.55
CA HIS A 485 8.72 -30.67 -14.91
C HIS A 485 7.50 -30.80 -15.82
N GLY A 486 7.63 -30.48 -17.11
CA GLY A 486 6.55 -29.89 -17.90
C GLY A 486 6.17 -28.49 -17.43
N THR A 487 6.96 -27.95 -16.49
CA THR A 487 6.68 -26.71 -15.76
C THR A 487 7.83 -25.75 -15.99
N SER A 488 7.46 -24.54 -16.38
CA SER A 488 8.40 -23.43 -16.53
C SER A 488 8.65 -22.85 -15.15
N ARG A 489 9.92 -22.78 -14.74
CA ARG A 489 10.31 -22.17 -13.48
C ARG A 489 11.26 -21.02 -13.68
N VAL A 490 11.01 -19.93 -12.97
CA VAL A 490 11.94 -18.81 -12.91
C VAL A 490 12.85 -19.02 -11.70
N MET A 491 14.15 -19.03 -11.97
CA MET A 491 15.20 -19.25 -10.99
C MET A 491 16.15 -18.06 -11.01
N VAL A 492 16.82 -17.82 -9.88
CA VAL A 492 17.86 -16.80 -9.75
C VAL A 492 19.09 -17.46 -9.16
N GLY A 493 20.26 -17.19 -9.73
CA GLY A 493 21.51 -17.71 -9.19
C GLY A 493 22.72 -16.88 -9.57
N ASP A 494 23.83 -17.15 -8.90
CA ASP A 494 25.13 -16.53 -9.20
C ASP A 494 25.74 -17.18 -10.45
N THR A 495 26.28 -16.38 -11.36
CA THR A 495 26.93 -16.89 -12.57
C THR A 495 28.40 -17.22 -12.31
N GLU A 496 28.84 -18.40 -12.76
CA GLU A 496 30.24 -18.83 -12.85
C GLU A 496 30.55 -19.14 -14.32
N THR A 497 31.58 -18.51 -14.87
CA THR A 497 32.09 -18.85 -16.19
C THR A 497 33.31 -19.74 -16.03
N ALA A 498 33.24 -20.96 -16.58
CA ALA A 498 34.37 -21.88 -16.59
C ALA A 498 35.44 -21.45 -17.60
N ALA A 499 36.63 -22.05 -17.51
CA ALA A 499 37.78 -21.70 -18.36
C ALA A 499 37.54 -21.94 -19.86
N ASP A 500 36.61 -22.85 -20.20
CA ASP A 500 36.18 -23.14 -21.57
C ASP A 500 35.11 -22.18 -22.10
N GLY A 501 34.72 -21.17 -21.31
CA GLY A 501 33.69 -20.19 -21.65
C GLY A 501 32.26 -20.66 -21.37
N SER A 502 32.05 -21.88 -20.86
CA SER A 502 30.72 -22.34 -20.46
C SER A 502 30.23 -21.58 -19.22
N VAL A 503 28.94 -21.21 -19.22
CA VAL A 503 28.32 -20.50 -18.10
C VAL A 503 27.50 -21.48 -17.27
N ILE A 504 27.84 -21.56 -15.98
CA ILE A 504 27.12 -22.33 -14.97
C ILE A 504 26.42 -21.34 -14.03
N VAL A 505 25.15 -21.56 -13.78
CA VAL A 505 24.40 -20.79 -12.78
C VAL A 505 24.27 -21.61 -11.50
N LYS A 506 24.72 -21.02 -10.40
CA LYS A 506 24.66 -21.57 -9.05
C LYS A 506 23.44 -21.02 -8.34
N VAL A 507 22.44 -21.89 -8.15
CA VAL A 507 21.22 -21.56 -7.43
C VAL A 507 21.36 -22.08 -6.00
N SER A 508 21.61 -21.15 -5.08
CA SER A 508 21.74 -21.44 -3.66
C SER A 508 20.38 -21.30 -2.96
N ASN A 509 20.17 -22.06 -1.89
CA ASN A 509 19.05 -21.79 -0.99
C ASN A 509 19.30 -20.46 -0.25
N PRO A 510 18.40 -19.46 -0.35
CA PRO A 510 18.57 -18.17 0.33
C PRO A 510 18.75 -18.26 1.86
N PHE A 511 18.24 -19.32 2.50
CA PHE A 511 18.32 -19.53 3.95
C PHE A 511 19.41 -20.53 4.37
N GLN A 512 19.97 -21.27 3.40
CA GLN A 512 21.15 -22.10 3.59
C GLN A 512 22.19 -21.71 2.53
N PRO A 513 22.78 -20.50 2.61
CA PRO A 513 23.72 -20.01 1.60
C PRO A 513 24.99 -20.88 1.50
N ASN A 514 25.31 -21.63 2.57
CA ASN A 514 26.41 -22.60 2.61
C ASN A 514 25.93 -24.05 2.39
N GLY A 515 24.66 -24.25 2.03
CA GLY A 515 24.08 -25.55 1.75
C GLY A 515 24.43 -26.08 0.37
N LEU A 516 23.77 -27.16 -0.05
CA LEU A 516 23.91 -27.69 -1.41
C LEU A 516 23.43 -26.66 -2.42
N VAL A 517 24.24 -26.43 -3.44
CA VAL A 517 23.98 -25.48 -4.53
C VAL A 517 23.56 -26.27 -5.76
N GLU A 518 22.38 -25.95 -6.30
CA GLU A 518 21.96 -26.51 -7.58
C GLU A 518 22.74 -25.82 -8.71
N ARG A 519 23.20 -26.60 -9.69
CA ARG A 519 24.00 -26.11 -10.81
C ARG A 519 23.23 -26.29 -12.11
N TYR A 520 23.11 -25.23 -12.88
CA TYR A 520 22.43 -25.24 -14.18
C TYR A 520 23.39 -24.81 -15.29
N GLU A 521 23.30 -25.49 -16.43
CA GLU A 521 24.03 -25.16 -17.65
C GLU A 521 23.07 -25.08 -18.84
N LYS A 522 23.44 -24.28 -19.84
CA LYS A 522 22.62 -24.09 -21.03
C LYS A 522 22.94 -25.18 -22.06
N ARG A 523 21.99 -26.06 -22.36
CA ARG A 523 22.10 -27.11 -23.39
C ARG A 523 20.97 -26.95 -24.39
N GLN A 524 21.29 -26.92 -25.69
CA GLN A 524 20.31 -26.76 -26.78
C GLN A 524 19.34 -25.58 -26.59
N GLY A 525 19.83 -24.48 -25.99
CA GLY A 525 19.04 -23.27 -25.75
C GLY A 525 18.25 -23.24 -24.45
N GLU A 526 18.19 -24.35 -23.69
CA GLU A 526 17.47 -24.45 -22.43
C GLU A 526 18.40 -24.59 -21.22
N TRP A 527 18.01 -24.00 -20.09
CA TRP A 527 18.73 -24.15 -18.83
C TRP A 527 18.31 -25.44 -18.12
N LEU A 528 19.25 -26.37 -18.00
CA LEU A 528 19.03 -27.69 -17.42
C LEU A 528 20.04 -27.97 -16.30
N PRO A 529 19.72 -28.85 -15.33
CA PRO A 529 20.69 -29.26 -14.32
C PRO A 529 21.97 -29.81 -14.95
N VAL A 530 23.13 -29.45 -14.39
CA VAL A 530 24.43 -30.03 -14.76
C VAL A 530 24.37 -31.55 -14.53
N ARG A 531 24.77 -32.31 -15.54
CA ARG A 531 24.73 -33.78 -15.46
C ARG A 531 25.77 -34.27 -14.44
N PRO A 532 25.46 -35.31 -13.65
CA PRO A 532 26.46 -35.94 -12.81
C PRO A 532 27.57 -36.55 -13.67
N PRO A 533 28.84 -36.54 -13.21
CA PRO A 533 29.91 -37.22 -13.91
C PRO A 533 29.60 -38.72 -14.04
N ILE A 534 30.02 -39.33 -15.16
CA ILE A 534 29.87 -40.78 -15.35
C ILE A 534 30.86 -41.47 -14.42
N VAL A 535 30.35 -42.26 -13.48
CA VAL A 535 31.17 -43.10 -12.61
C VAL A 535 31.24 -44.49 -13.22
N SER A 536 32.43 -45.08 -13.27
CA SER A 536 32.61 -46.48 -13.73
C SER A 536 31.76 -47.39 -12.85
N THR A 537 30.79 -48.07 -13.46
CA THR A 537 29.81 -48.93 -12.78
C THR A 537 29.88 -50.33 -13.40
N PRO A 538 29.92 -51.41 -12.60
CA PRO A 538 29.98 -52.77 -13.13
C PRO A 538 28.78 -53.10 -14.03
N ARG A 539 29.04 -53.79 -15.15
CA ARG A 539 28.01 -54.25 -16.11
C ARG A 539 26.79 -54.91 -15.45
N PRO A 540 26.92 -55.86 -14.49
CA PRO A 540 25.75 -56.51 -13.89
C PRO A 540 24.83 -55.53 -13.15
N GLU A 541 25.41 -54.52 -12.50
CA GLU A 541 24.64 -53.49 -11.80
C GLU A 541 23.91 -52.57 -12.78
N LEU A 542 24.56 -52.22 -13.90
CA LEU A 542 23.94 -51.43 -14.95
C LEU A 542 22.71 -52.14 -15.55
N ILE A 543 22.84 -53.44 -15.81
CA ILE A 543 21.75 -54.25 -16.37
C ILE A 543 20.61 -54.45 -15.35
N ALA A 544 20.95 -54.74 -14.09
CA ALA A 544 19.95 -54.92 -13.04
C ALA A 544 19.10 -53.65 -12.85
N GLU A 545 19.75 -52.48 -12.78
CA GLU A 545 19.05 -51.21 -12.62
C GLU A 545 18.24 -50.82 -13.86
N ALA A 546 18.75 -51.08 -15.07
CA ALA A 546 18.01 -50.85 -16.31
C ALA A 546 16.70 -51.66 -16.35
N ASN A 547 16.76 -52.95 -16.03
CA ASN A 547 15.57 -53.80 -15.99
C ASN A 547 14.59 -53.37 -14.90
N ARG A 548 15.08 -52.96 -13.72
CA ARG A 548 14.25 -52.44 -12.63
C ARG A 548 13.47 -51.19 -13.08
N LEU A 549 14.17 -50.22 -13.67
CA LEU A 549 13.57 -48.97 -14.15
C LEU A 549 12.52 -49.23 -15.24
N LEU A 550 12.78 -50.16 -16.17
CA LEU A 550 11.82 -50.53 -17.22
C LEU A 550 10.53 -51.16 -16.66
N VAL A 551 10.61 -51.91 -15.56
CA VAL A 551 9.43 -52.48 -14.88
C VAL A 551 8.58 -51.38 -14.22
N ASP A 552 9.22 -50.34 -13.67
CA ASP A 552 8.53 -49.25 -12.97
C ASP A 552 7.75 -48.30 -13.91
N VAL A 553 7.99 -48.33 -15.23
CA VAL A 553 7.34 -47.44 -16.21
C VAL A 553 5.80 -47.53 -16.14
N GLU A 554 5.26 -48.75 -16.15
CA GLU A 554 3.80 -48.98 -16.10
C GLU A 554 3.19 -48.48 -14.78
N LYS A 555 3.94 -48.60 -13.68
CA LYS A 555 3.53 -48.08 -12.38
C LYS A 555 3.41 -46.55 -12.42
N HIS A 556 4.36 -45.86 -13.04
CA HIS A 556 4.31 -44.40 -13.18
C HIS A 556 3.13 -43.95 -14.05
N ILE A 557 2.84 -44.65 -15.15
CA ILE A 557 1.66 -44.38 -15.99
C ILE A 557 0.36 -44.59 -15.20
N ALA A 558 0.25 -45.69 -14.45
CA ALA A 558 -0.93 -45.97 -13.64
C ALA A 558 -1.16 -44.92 -12.55
N GLN A 559 -0.09 -44.46 -11.89
CA GLN A 559 -0.14 -43.37 -10.90
C GLN A 559 -0.63 -42.06 -11.53
N ALA A 560 -0.07 -41.67 -12.67
CA ALA A 560 -0.49 -40.46 -13.38
C ALA A 560 -1.98 -40.49 -13.76
N ARG A 561 -2.48 -41.64 -14.26
CA ARG A 561 -3.91 -41.82 -14.57
C ARG A 561 -4.81 -41.70 -13.34
N SER A 562 -4.37 -42.23 -12.20
CA SER A 562 -5.12 -42.12 -10.94
C SER A 562 -5.26 -40.67 -10.51
N LYS A 563 -4.16 -39.91 -10.54
CA LYS A 563 -4.16 -38.47 -10.20
C LYS A 563 -4.97 -37.63 -11.18
N GLU A 564 -4.87 -37.93 -12.47
CA GLU A 564 -5.71 -37.31 -13.50
C GLU A 564 -7.21 -37.53 -13.19
N THR A 565 -7.59 -38.75 -12.81
CA THR A 565 -8.97 -39.10 -12.45
C THR A 565 -9.44 -38.36 -11.19
N ALA A 566 -8.54 -38.16 -10.23
CA ALA A 566 -8.79 -37.36 -9.02
C ALA A 566 -8.91 -35.84 -9.31
N LYS A 567 -8.62 -35.41 -10.55
CA LYS A 567 -8.54 -34.00 -10.96
C LYS A 567 -7.49 -33.21 -10.19
N ASP A 568 -6.38 -33.87 -9.86
CA ASP A 568 -5.21 -33.23 -9.25
C ASP A 568 -4.64 -32.14 -10.17
N ASN A 569 -3.63 -31.39 -9.71
CA ASN A 569 -3.03 -30.36 -10.54
C ASN A 569 -2.27 -30.99 -11.73
N PRO A 570 -2.54 -30.59 -12.99
CA PRO A 570 -1.82 -31.12 -14.15
C PRO A 570 -0.29 -30.93 -14.04
N THR A 571 0.16 -29.79 -13.50
CA THR A 571 1.57 -29.48 -13.24
C THR A 571 2.20 -30.60 -12.42
N GLU A 572 1.61 -30.98 -11.28
CA GLU A 572 2.14 -32.02 -10.37
C GLU A 572 2.27 -33.38 -11.05
N ILE A 573 1.29 -33.78 -11.85
CA ILE A 573 1.31 -35.07 -12.57
C ILE A 573 2.48 -35.13 -13.53
N ILE A 574 2.74 -34.06 -14.28
CA ILE A 574 3.90 -33.99 -15.18
C ILE A 574 5.20 -33.97 -14.38
N GLU A 575 5.20 -33.36 -13.20
CA GLU A 575 6.39 -33.37 -12.35
C GLU A 575 6.82 -34.76 -11.91
N GLU A 576 5.87 -35.62 -11.56
CA GLU A 576 6.16 -36.99 -11.19
C GLU A 576 6.60 -37.84 -12.38
N LEU A 577 5.96 -37.69 -13.54
CA LEU A 577 6.32 -38.41 -14.76
C LEU A 577 7.74 -38.07 -15.20
N GLU A 578 8.12 -36.79 -15.23
CA GLU A 578 9.48 -36.43 -15.63
C GLU A 578 10.52 -36.75 -14.56
N LYS A 579 10.17 -36.72 -13.26
CA LYS A 579 11.06 -37.25 -12.22
C LYS A 579 11.36 -38.74 -12.43
N ALA A 580 10.43 -39.50 -13.00
CA ALA A 580 10.65 -40.89 -13.41
C ALA A 580 11.45 -41.03 -14.72
N ILE A 581 11.41 -40.02 -15.59
CA ILE A 581 12.21 -39.95 -16.83
C ILE A 581 13.71 -39.73 -16.54
N ASP A 582 14.05 -38.88 -15.56
CA ASP A 582 15.44 -38.57 -15.19
C ASP A 582 16.32 -39.83 -15.01
N PRO A 583 15.95 -40.85 -14.17
CA PRO A 583 16.77 -42.04 -14.01
C PRO A 583 16.81 -42.94 -15.26
N LEU A 584 15.77 -42.97 -16.09
CA LEU A 584 15.78 -43.72 -17.36
C LEU A 584 16.84 -43.16 -18.32
N ASN A 585 16.84 -41.83 -18.51
CA ASN A 585 17.81 -41.14 -19.36
C ASN A 585 19.24 -41.25 -18.81
N GLU A 586 19.41 -41.11 -17.49
CA GLU A 586 20.72 -41.24 -16.86
C GLU A 586 21.27 -42.67 -16.98
N GLN A 587 20.42 -43.69 -16.81
CA GLN A 587 20.85 -45.06 -16.95
C GLN A 587 21.17 -45.45 -18.39
N SER A 588 20.39 -44.95 -19.36
CA SER A 588 20.70 -45.10 -20.79
C SER A 588 22.06 -44.48 -21.12
N ARG A 589 22.32 -43.26 -20.62
CA ARG A 589 23.60 -42.57 -20.78
C ARG A 589 24.76 -43.37 -20.18
N ARG A 590 24.60 -43.97 -19.00
CA ARG A 590 25.65 -44.81 -18.38
C ARG A 590 25.95 -46.06 -19.18
N LEU A 591 24.91 -46.73 -19.68
CA LEU A 591 25.04 -47.90 -20.56
C LEU A 591 25.79 -47.56 -21.85
N GLN A 592 25.43 -46.45 -22.50
CA GLN A 592 26.07 -45.98 -23.75
C GLN A 592 27.55 -45.60 -23.59
N ASN A 593 27.98 -45.23 -22.38
CA ASN A 593 29.36 -44.84 -22.07
C ASN A 593 30.14 -45.94 -21.34
N HIS A 594 29.61 -47.17 -21.27
CA HIS A 594 30.33 -48.32 -20.74
C HIS A 594 31.44 -48.75 -21.73
N ASP A 595 32.57 -49.25 -21.21
CA ASP A 595 33.77 -49.58 -22.01
C ASP A 595 33.48 -50.56 -23.18
N THR A 596 32.50 -51.44 -23.01
CA THR A 596 32.09 -52.44 -24.02
C THR A 596 30.80 -52.10 -24.77
N ALA A 597 30.29 -50.87 -24.65
CA ALA A 597 28.95 -50.50 -25.15
C ALA A 597 28.77 -50.70 -26.66
N ALA A 598 29.83 -50.53 -27.46
CA ALA A 598 29.76 -50.69 -28.92
C ALA A 598 29.65 -52.15 -29.38
N GLU A 599 30.05 -53.12 -28.54
CA GLU A 599 30.13 -54.55 -28.89
C GLU A 599 29.08 -55.39 -28.15
N ASP A 600 28.50 -54.86 -27.07
CA ASP A 600 27.54 -55.56 -26.24
C ASP A 600 26.08 -55.29 -26.67
N ALA A 601 25.51 -56.25 -27.40
CA ALA A 601 24.14 -56.15 -27.93
C ALA A 601 23.07 -56.01 -26.83
N GLU A 602 23.29 -56.56 -25.63
CA GLU A 602 22.35 -56.44 -24.51
C GLU A 602 22.38 -55.00 -23.95
N ILE A 603 23.57 -54.40 -23.80
CA ILE A 603 23.72 -53.00 -23.39
C ILE A 603 23.05 -52.06 -24.40
N GLN A 604 23.26 -52.28 -25.69
CA GLN A 604 22.64 -51.47 -26.75
C GLN A 604 21.11 -51.56 -26.70
N SER A 605 20.57 -52.78 -26.63
CA SER A 605 19.12 -52.99 -26.55
C SER A 605 18.51 -52.36 -25.30
N LEU A 606 19.17 -52.47 -24.14
CA LEU A 606 18.69 -51.85 -22.90
C LEU A 606 18.72 -50.32 -22.97
N ALA A 607 19.77 -49.73 -23.54
CA ALA A 607 19.87 -48.29 -23.72
C ALA A 607 18.74 -47.75 -24.63
N GLU A 608 18.44 -48.43 -25.74
CA GLU A 608 17.34 -48.10 -26.64
C GLU A 608 15.96 -48.24 -25.97
N ARG A 609 15.75 -49.32 -25.22
CA ARG A 609 14.49 -49.55 -24.48
C ARG A 609 14.27 -48.50 -23.39
N LEU A 610 15.32 -48.10 -22.68
CA LEU A 610 15.25 -47.02 -21.67
C LEU A 610 14.90 -45.68 -22.32
N GLN A 611 15.49 -45.36 -23.48
CA GLN A 611 15.15 -44.14 -24.22
C GLN A 611 13.69 -44.18 -24.69
N THR A 612 13.25 -45.31 -25.26
CA THR A 612 11.86 -45.50 -25.69
C THR A 612 10.87 -45.37 -24.52
N ALA A 613 11.24 -45.89 -23.34
CA ALA A 613 10.45 -45.76 -22.13
C ALA A 613 10.34 -44.29 -21.67
N ALA A 614 11.46 -43.55 -21.69
CA ALA A 614 11.47 -42.11 -21.39
C ALA A 614 10.59 -41.32 -22.37
N ASP A 615 10.67 -41.63 -23.67
CA ASP A 615 9.83 -41.01 -24.71
C ASP A 615 8.34 -41.35 -24.51
N THR A 616 8.04 -42.58 -24.08
CA THR A 616 6.67 -43.03 -23.77
C THR A 616 6.08 -42.26 -22.58
N LEU A 617 6.84 -42.09 -21.49
CA LEU A 617 6.41 -41.28 -20.35
C LEU A 617 6.21 -39.81 -20.75
N THR A 618 7.07 -39.28 -21.62
CA THR A 618 6.98 -37.91 -22.14
C THR A 618 5.70 -37.72 -22.95
N ALA A 619 5.42 -38.63 -23.88
CA ALA A 619 4.20 -38.62 -24.69
C ALA A 619 2.94 -38.78 -23.83
N HIS A 620 3.00 -39.64 -22.79
CA HIS A 620 1.90 -39.80 -21.85
C HIS A 620 1.62 -38.50 -21.08
N GLY A 621 2.67 -37.84 -20.57
CA GLY A 621 2.55 -36.54 -19.91
C GLY A 621 1.92 -35.47 -20.80
N GLN A 622 2.38 -35.34 -22.05
CA GLN A 622 1.77 -34.42 -23.02
C GLN A 622 0.28 -34.72 -23.23
N SER A 623 -0.08 -35.99 -23.33
CA SER A 623 -1.47 -36.42 -23.50
C SER A 623 -2.35 -36.06 -22.29
N VAL A 624 -1.82 -36.21 -21.06
CA VAL A 624 -2.48 -35.78 -19.82
C VAL A 624 -2.69 -34.25 -19.82
N LEU A 625 -1.66 -33.47 -20.14
CA LEU A 625 -1.76 -32.00 -20.23
C LEU A 625 -2.88 -31.56 -21.18
N VAL A 626 -2.90 -32.11 -22.40
CA VAL A 626 -3.93 -31.78 -23.39
C VAL A 626 -5.33 -32.04 -22.84
N ARG A 627 -5.58 -33.20 -22.21
CA ARG A 627 -6.90 -33.54 -21.65
C ARG A 627 -7.29 -32.61 -20.51
N MET A 628 -6.38 -32.38 -19.56
CA MET A 628 -6.67 -31.57 -18.38
C MET A 628 -6.80 -30.08 -18.72
N TYR A 629 -6.03 -29.58 -19.68
CA TYR A 629 -6.15 -28.19 -20.13
C TYR A 629 -7.45 -27.94 -20.89
N LYS A 630 -8.04 -28.96 -21.53
CA LYS A 630 -9.38 -28.89 -22.15
C LYS A 630 -10.54 -28.95 -21.15
N ASN A 631 -10.28 -28.90 -19.83
CA ASN A 631 -11.34 -28.82 -18.84
C ASN A 631 -12.12 -27.49 -18.96
N LYS A 632 -13.33 -27.56 -19.55
CA LYS A 632 -14.24 -26.43 -19.80
C LYS A 632 -14.69 -25.66 -18.55
N GLU A 633 -14.51 -26.23 -17.36
CA GLU A 633 -14.84 -25.58 -16.07
C GLU A 633 -13.77 -24.58 -15.64
N VAL A 634 -12.54 -24.73 -16.15
CA VAL A 634 -11.42 -23.84 -15.83
C VAL A 634 -11.27 -22.82 -16.94
N LEU A 635 -11.25 -21.54 -16.57
CA LEU A 635 -10.87 -20.45 -17.47
C LEU A 635 -9.38 -20.19 -17.29
N ASP A 636 -8.61 -20.31 -18.36
CA ASP A 636 -7.16 -20.06 -18.38
C ASP A 636 -6.66 -19.76 -19.82
N ILE A 637 -6.29 -18.50 -20.07
CA ILE A 637 -5.82 -17.96 -21.34
C ILE A 637 -4.44 -18.52 -21.66
N MET A 638 -3.64 -18.86 -20.65
CA MET A 638 -2.34 -19.49 -20.86
C MET A 638 -2.54 -20.91 -21.35
N ARG A 639 -3.41 -21.70 -20.69
CA ARG A 639 -3.79 -23.04 -21.17
C ARG A 639 -4.40 -22.98 -22.56
N LEU A 640 -5.29 -22.01 -22.80
CA LEU A 640 -5.87 -21.78 -24.11
C LEU A 640 -4.80 -21.49 -25.15
N ASN A 641 -3.89 -20.55 -24.87
CA ASN A 641 -2.83 -20.19 -25.80
C ASN A 641 -1.90 -21.38 -26.07
N TRP A 642 -1.56 -22.15 -25.03
CA TRP A 642 -0.77 -23.38 -25.16
C TRP A 642 -1.48 -24.40 -26.06
N LEU A 643 -2.77 -24.65 -25.84
CA LEU A 643 -3.58 -25.55 -26.67
C LEU A 643 -3.68 -25.06 -28.12
N ILE A 644 -3.76 -23.74 -28.35
CA ILE A 644 -3.71 -23.17 -29.70
C ILE A 644 -2.34 -23.46 -30.35
N ASP A 645 -1.24 -23.22 -29.63
CA ASP A 645 0.13 -23.42 -30.13
C ASP A 645 0.43 -24.89 -30.45
N HIS A 646 -0.26 -25.82 -29.78
CA HIS A 646 -0.17 -27.26 -30.03
C HIS A 646 -1.24 -27.77 -31.02
N GLY A 647 -2.02 -26.88 -31.64
CA GLY A 647 -3.01 -27.24 -32.65
C GLY A 647 -4.20 -28.03 -32.11
N GLU A 648 -4.49 -27.94 -30.82
CA GLU A 648 -5.52 -28.75 -30.14
C GLU A 648 -6.94 -28.16 -30.23
N LEU A 649 -7.08 -26.95 -30.78
CA LEU A 649 -8.33 -26.18 -30.78
C LEU A 649 -8.74 -25.69 -32.17
N LYS A 650 -10.04 -25.40 -32.28
CA LYS A 650 -10.65 -24.63 -33.36
C LYS A 650 -11.37 -23.42 -32.77
N ALA A 651 -11.48 -22.36 -33.55
CA ALA A 651 -12.29 -21.20 -33.21
C ALA A 651 -13.29 -20.90 -34.33
N LEU A 652 -14.46 -20.40 -34.00
CA LEU A 652 -15.45 -19.92 -34.95
C LEU A 652 -16.05 -18.62 -34.44
N LYS A 653 -16.09 -17.59 -35.29
CA LYS A 653 -16.79 -16.34 -34.96
C LYS A 653 -18.31 -16.57 -35.02
N THR A 654 -18.97 -16.57 -33.87
CA THR A 654 -20.42 -16.84 -33.75
C THR A 654 -21.24 -15.57 -33.62
N VAL A 655 -20.65 -14.48 -33.14
CA VAL A 655 -21.29 -13.16 -33.06
C VAL A 655 -20.35 -12.13 -33.67
N ASP A 656 -20.89 -11.31 -34.57
CA ASP A 656 -20.16 -10.25 -35.26
C ASP A 656 -20.72 -8.88 -34.89
N ARG A 657 -19.91 -8.06 -34.23
CA ARG A 657 -20.14 -6.64 -33.92
C ARG A 657 -21.54 -6.33 -33.39
N LYS A 658 -22.08 -7.19 -32.52
CA LYS A 658 -23.40 -7.00 -31.92
C LYS A 658 -23.41 -5.75 -31.05
N GLN A 659 -24.27 -4.78 -31.36
CA GLN A 659 -24.40 -3.60 -30.53
C GLN A 659 -24.97 -3.93 -29.14
N LEU A 660 -24.32 -3.42 -28.10
CA LEU A 660 -24.76 -3.43 -26.71
C LEU A 660 -25.00 -1.99 -26.25
N GLY A 661 -26.06 -1.76 -25.48
CA GLY A 661 -26.39 -0.43 -24.95
C GLY A 661 -26.94 0.57 -25.99
N LYS A 662 -27.19 1.80 -25.53
CA LYS A 662 -27.74 2.92 -26.34
C LYS A 662 -26.99 4.22 -26.02
N GLY A 663 -27.03 5.19 -26.94
CA GLY A 663 -26.48 6.54 -26.73
C GLY A 663 -24.96 6.56 -26.49
N LYS A 664 -24.51 7.32 -25.48
CA LYS A 664 -23.08 7.44 -25.10
C LYS A 664 -22.50 6.16 -24.48
N GLY A 665 -23.34 5.21 -24.06
CA GLY A 665 -22.93 3.91 -23.50
C GLY A 665 -22.97 2.75 -24.51
N LYS A 666 -23.04 3.03 -25.82
CA LYS A 666 -23.02 1.99 -26.84
C LYS A 666 -21.64 1.33 -26.94
N SER A 667 -21.60 0.01 -27.05
CA SER A 667 -20.42 -0.77 -27.38
C SER A 667 -20.81 -1.86 -28.39
N PHE A 668 -19.84 -2.56 -28.95
CA PHE A 668 -20.05 -3.63 -29.91
C PHE A 668 -19.32 -4.89 -29.44
N LEU A 669 -19.90 -6.07 -29.66
CA LEU A 669 -19.40 -7.35 -29.16
C LEU A 669 -19.18 -8.33 -30.31
N ASP A 670 -17.99 -8.91 -30.37
CA ASP A 670 -17.73 -10.16 -31.06
C ASP A 670 -17.68 -11.32 -30.06
N VAL A 671 -18.16 -12.48 -30.49
CA VAL A 671 -18.01 -13.74 -29.75
C VAL A 671 -17.39 -14.78 -30.66
N TYR A 672 -16.35 -15.45 -30.16
CA TYR A 672 -15.70 -16.58 -30.80
C TYR A 672 -15.96 -17.83 -29.95
N SER A 673 -16.62 -18.83 -30.52
CA SER A 673 -16.74 -20.15 -29.92
C SER A 673 -15.44 -20.92 -30.10
N ILE A 674 -14.91 -21.47 -29.00
CA ILE A 674 -13.69 -22.25 -28.97
C ILE A 674 -14.06 -23.71 -28.71
N SER A 675 -13.59 -24.60 -29.57
CA SER A 675 -13.93 -26.03 -29.53
C SER A 675 -12.68 -26.90 -29.63
N ASN A 676 -12.80 -28.13 -29.15
CA ASN A 676 -11.77 -29.16 -29.30
C ASN A 676 -11.63 -29.55 -30.77
N ARG A 677 -10.39 -29.56 -31.28
CA ARG A 677 -10.15 -29.88 -32.70
C ARG A 677 -10.51 -31.32 -33.07
N ALA A 678 -10.41 -32.24 -32.12
CA ALA A 678 -10.58 -33.68 -32.36
C ALA A 678 -12.04 -34.11 -32.59
N ASP A 679 -12.99 -33.49 -31.88
CA ASP A 679 -14.41 -33.91 -31.86
C ASP A 679 -15.40 -32.74 -31.96
N ASP A 680 -14.91 -31.51 -32.17
CA ASP A 680 -15.70 -30.27 -32.24
C ASP A 680 -16.51 -29.97 -30.96
N ALA A 681 -16.20 -30.62 -29.83
CA ALA A 681 -16.87 -30.35 -28.57
C ALA A 681 -16.61 -28.90 -28.14
N PRO A 682 -17.66 -28.10 -27.82
CA PRO A 682 -17.49 -26.73 -27.38
C PRO A 682 -16.84 -26.70 -25.99
N LEU A 683 -15.86 -25.82 -25.81
CA LEU A 683 -15.13 -25.67 -24.55
C LEU A 683 -15.42 -24.32 -23.90
N TRP A 684 -15.20 -23.21 -24.62
CA TRP A 684 -15.32 -21.84 -24.08
C TRP A 684 -15.80 -20.85 -25.14
N GLU A 685 -16.06 -19.63 -24.70
CA GLU A 685 -16.30 -18.49 -25.59
C GLU A 685 -15.34 -17.33 -25.28
N ALA A 686 -14.72 -16.76 -26.31
CA ALA A 686 -13.93 -15.54 -26.23
C ALA A 686 -14.76 -14.32 -26.66
N HIS A 687 -14.92 -13.35 -25.77
CA HIS A 687 -15.74 -12.16 -25.96
C HIS A 687 -14.82 -10.97 -26.17
N PHE A 688 -15.01 -10.22 -27.26
CA PHE A 688 -14.22 -9.02 -27.57
C PHE A 688 -15.14 -7.81 -27.73
N HIS A 689 -14.91 -6.77 -26.94
CA HIS A 689 -15.72 -5.56 -26.94
C HIS A 689 -15.05 -4.43 -27.73
N TYR A 690 -15.84 -3.58 -28.36
CA TYR A 690 -15.36 -2.49 -29.22
C TYR A 690 -16.15 -1.21 -28.96
N GLU A 691 -15.49 -0.06 -29.05
CA GLU A 691 -16.14 1.25 -28.94
C GLU A 691 -16.97 1.60 -30.19
N LYS A 692 -16.53 1.12 -31.36
CA LYS A 692 -17.12 1.43 -32.67
C LYS A 692 -17.39 0.14 -33.44
N HIS A 693 -18.45 0.16 -34.24
CA HIS A 693 -18.85 -0.97 -35.08
C HIS A 693 -17.76 -1.36 -36.09
N ASN A 694 -17.15 -0.36 -36.73
CA ASN A 694 -16.11 -0.52 -37.74
C ASN A 694 -14.69 -0.50 -37.17
N SER A 695 -14.52 -0.74 -35.87
CA SER A 695 -13.18 -0.93 -35.31
C SER A 695 -12.52 -2.14 -35.99
N GLU A 696 -11.24 -2.00 -36.36
CA GLU A 696 -10.41 -3.14 -36.76
C GLU A 696 -10.45 -4.25 -35.69
N PRO A 697 -10.35 -5.55 -36.07
CA PRO A 697 -10.42 -6.67 -35.13
C PRO A 697 -9.51 -6.54 -33.91
N MET A 698 -8.30 -6.02 -34.10
CA MET A 698 -7.31 -5.82 -33.04
C MET A 698 -7.58 -4.60 -32.14
N ASN A 699 -8.51 -3.72 -32.50
CA ASN A 699 -8.85 -2.51 -31.75
C ASN A 699 -9.98 -2.75 -30.72
N PHE A 700 -9.98 -3.92 -30.07
CA PHE A 700 -10.90 -4.23 -28.98
C PHE A 700 -10.52 -3.49 -27.69
N THR A 701 -11.47 -3.37 -26.76
CA THR A 701 -11.23 -2.80 -25.44
C THR A 701 -10.70 -3.89 -24.50
N ILE A 702 -9.48 -3.69 -24.00
CA ILE A 702 -8.81 -4.67 -23.12
C ILE A 702 -9.66 -4.96 -21.88
N ARG A 703 -10.20 -3.92 -21.23
CA ARG A 703 -11.08 -4.05 -20.05
C ARG A 703 -12.40 -4.79 -20.32
N GLY A 704 -12.83 -4.86 -21.58
CA GLY A 704 -14.06 -5.52 -21.98
C GLY A 704 -13.83 -6.93 -22.53
N SER A 705 -12.61 -7.31 -22.91
CA SER A 705 -12.38 -8.57 -23.64
C SER A 705 -11.94 -9.68 -22.70
N HIS A 706 -12.61 -10.83 -22.74
CA HIS A 706 -12.44 -11.90 -21.75
C HIS A 706 -12.93 -13.27 -22.23
N LEU A 707 -12.40 -14.32 -21.63
CA LEU A 707 -12.84 -15.70 -21.82
C LEU A 707 -14.02 -16.02 -20.86
N LYS A 708 -15.01 -16.79 -21.32
CA LYS A 708 -16.15 -17.27 -20.52
C LYS A 708 -16.35 -18.77 -20.64
N THR A 709 -16.88 -19.36 -19.57
CA THR A 709 -17.40 -20.74 -19.66
C THR A 709 -18.69 -20.74 -20.47
N LEU A 710 -19.07 -21.91 -21.00
CA LEU A 710 -20.33 -22.05 -21.72
C LEU A 710 -21.54 -21.79 -20.81
N GLU A 711 -21.45 -22.14 -19.53
CA GLU A 711 -22.51 -21.89 -18.56
C GLU A 711 -22.67 -20.40 -18.26
N GLN A 712 -21.57 -19.67 -18.07
CA GLN A 712 -21.60 -18.22 -17.88
C GLN A 712 -22.18 -17.50 -19.11
N SER A 713 -21.85 -18.00 -20.31
CA SER A 713 -22.35 -17.43 -21.57
C SER A 713 -23.87 -17.59 -21.71
N LYS A 714 -24.45 -18.69 -21.19
CA LYS A 714 -25.90 -18.93 -21.15
C LYS A 714 -26.65 -18.06 -20.13
N ARG A 715 -26.01 -17.63 -19.03
CA ARG A 715 -26.67 -16.93 -17.91
C ARG A 715 -26.85 -15.41 -18.10
N GLY A 716 -26.20 -14.80 -19.10
CA GLY A 716 -26.42 -13.40 -19.49
C GLY A 716 -26.06 -12.34 -18.42
N SER A 717 -26.29 -11.07 -18.76
CA SER A 717 -26.00 -9.89 -17.91
C SER A 717 -26.86 -9.77 -16.66
N GLU A 718 -28.01 -10.46 -16.61
CA GLU A 718 -28.97 -10.40 -15.49
C GLU A 718 -28.57 -11.26 -14.27
N SER A 719 -27.70 -12.26 -14.46
CA SER A 719 -27.07 -12.99 -13.35
C SER A 719 -26.02 -12.12 -12.66
N GLN A 720 -25.16 -11.45 -13.45
CA GLN A 720 -24.10 -10.56 -12.96
C GLN A 720 -24.65 -9.42 -12.10
N ARG A 721 -25.77 -8.81 -12.53
CA ARG A 721 -26.43 -7.74 -11.78
C ARG A 721 -27.09 -8.23 -10.47
N ARG A 722 -27.49 -9.51 -10.41
CA ARG A 722 -28.04 -10.13 -9.18
C ARG A 722 -26.94 -10.47 -8.18
N ASP A 723 -25.80 -10.98 -8.64
CA ASP A 723 -24.67 -11.30 -7.79
C ASP A 723 -24.05 -10.02 -7.17
N GLU A 724 -23.93 -8.94 -7.96
CA GLU A 724 -23.53 -7.61 -7.46
C GLU A 724 -24.54 -7.00 -6.46
N GLN A 725 -25.84 -7.23 -6.67
CA GLN A 725 -26.89 -6.76 -5.74
C GLN A 725 -27.02 -7.62 -4.47
N ALA A 726 -26.56 -8.88 -4.50
CA ALA A 726 -26.62 -9.79 -3.36
C ALA A 726 -25.44 -9.66 -2.40
N GLY A 727 -24.46 -8.79 -2.69
CA GLY A 727 -23.27 -8.59 -1.85
C GLY A 727 -22.39 -9.84 -1.74
N LEU A 728 -22.65 -10.86 -2.58
CA LEU A 728 -21.76 -12.01 -2.70
C LEU A 728 -20.43 -11.46 -3.22
N PRO A 729 -19.30 -11.76 -2.54
CA PRO A 729 -18.00 -11.38 -3.07
C PRO A 729 -17.93 -11.93 -4.47
N HIS A 730 -17.86 -11.03 -5.46
CA HIS A 730 -17.50 -11.42 -6.81
C HIS A 730 -16.15 -12.08 -6.64
N VAL A 731 -16.09 -13.42 -6.68
CA VAL A 731 -14.81 -14.11 -6.71
C VAL A 731 -14.15 -13.50 -7.92
N ALA A 732 -13.12 -12.70 -7.67
CA ALA A 732 -12.32 -12.10 -8.71
C ALA A 732 -11.46 -13.23 -9.26
N ILE A 733 -12.10 -14.28 -9.78
CA ILE A 733 -11.50 -15.25 -10.67
C ILE A 733 -10.92 -14.36 -11.76
N TRP A 734 -9.60 -14.30 -11.79
CA TRP A 734 -8.76 -13.65 -12.79
C TRP A 734 -9.58 -13.36 -14.07
N ARG A 735 -10.05 -12.10 -14.26
CA ARG A 735 -10.67 -11.67 -15.52
C ARG A 735 -9.52 -11.63 -16.51
N GLN A 736 -9.33 -12.75 -17.21
CA GLN A 736 -8.22 -12.94 -18.12
C GLN A 736 -8.51 -12.07 -19.33
N THR A 737 -8.00 -10.86 -19.28
CA THR A 737 -8.06 -9.97 -20.42
C THR A 737 -7.16 -10.55 -21.51
N PHE A 738 -7.71 -10.72 -22.71
CA PHE A 738 -6.89 -11.13 -23.86
C PHE A 738 -5.85 -10.06 -24.17
N ASP A 739 -4.61 -10.48 -24.42
CA ASP A 739 -3.68 -9.66 -25.19
C ASP A 739 -3.98 -9.73 -26.69
N GLY A 740 -3.35 -8.81 -27.42
CA GLY A 740 -3.45 -8.76 -28.86
C GLY A 740 -2.97 -10.04 -29.56
N LYS A 741 -1.90 -10.71 -29.11
CA LYS A 741 -1.34 -11.89 -29.77
C LYS A 741 -2.24 -13.12 -29.60
N THR A 742 -2.73 -13.38 -28.39
CA THR A 742 -3.70 -14.47 -28.16
C THR A 742 -5.01 -14.20 -28.91
N ALA A 743 -5.50 -12.95 -28.89
CA ALA A 743 -6.66 -12.56 -29.70
C ALA A 743 -6.41 -12.80 -31.20
N LYS A 744 -5.24 -12.40 -31.72
CA LYS A 744 -4.85 -12.61 -33.11
C LYS A 744 -4.81 -14.09 -33.49
N LYS A 745 -4.32 -14.97 -32.61
CA LYS A 745 -4.34 -16.43 -32.82
C LYS A 745 -5.77 -16.96 -32.91
N ILE A 746 -6.67 -16.51 -32.03
CA ILE A 746 -8.10 -16.87 -32.09
C ILE A 746 -8.73 -16.39 -33.40
N PHE A 747 -8.43 -15.16 -33.83
CA PHE A 747 -8.93 -14.62 -35.09
C PHE A 747 -8.40 -15.40 -36.30
N ALA A 748 -7.13 -15.80 -36.28
CA ALA A 748 -6.52 -16.62 -37.31
C ALA A 748 -7.18 -17.99 -37.41
N LEU A 749 -7.35 -18.69 -36.27
CA LEU A 749 -8.06 -19.97 -36.21
C LEU A 749 -9.49 -19.88 -36.77
N ALA A 750 -10.20 -18.79 -36.45
CA ALA A 750 -11.55 -18.56 -36.97
C ALA A 750 -11.57 -18.29 -38.48
N THR A 751 -10.53 -17.66 -39.02
CA THR A 751 -10.39 -17.39 -40.45
C THR A 751 -10.06 -18.67 -41.23
N GLU A 752 -9.17 -19.51 -40.69
CA GLU A 752 -8.85 -20.83 -41.26
C GLU A 752 -10.08 -21.75 -41.30
N ALA A 753 -10.85 -21.81 -40.20
CA ALA A 753 -12.10 -22.58 -40.15
C ALA A 753 -13.11 -22.08 -41.20
N ALA A 754 -13.26 -20.75 -41.35
CA ALA A 754 -14.14 -20.17 -42.36
C ALA A 754 -13.70 -20.49 -43.80
N ALA A 755 -12.39 -20.62 -44.04
CA ALA A 755 -11.83 -21.02 -45.34
C ALA A 755 -12.03 -22.52 -45.63
N ALA A 756 -11.94 -23.39 -44.62
CA ALA A 756 -12.16 -24.83 -44.76
C ALA A 756 -13.63 -25.24 -44.96
N THR A 757 -14.58 -24.32 -44.72
CA THR A 757 -16.03 -24.55 -44.88
C THR A 757 -16.58 -23.96 -46.20
N ARG A 758 -15.72 -23.39 -47.05
CA ARG A 758 -16.02 -22.94 -48.41
C ARG A 758 -15.42 -23.91 -49.41
#